data_AF-A0A661JZH5-F1
#
_entry.id   AF-A0A661JZH5-F1
#
_cell.length_a   1.000
_cell.length_b   1.000
_cell.length_c   1.000
_cell.angle_alpha   90.00
_cell.angle_beta   90.00
_cell.angle_gamma   90.00
#
_symmetry.space_group_name_H-M   'P 1'
#
loop_
_entity.id
_entity.type
_entity.pdbx_description
1 polymer ?
#
loop_
_entity_poly.entity_id
_entity_poly.type
_entity_poly.pdbx_seq_one_letter_code
_entity_poly.pdbx_strand_id
1 'polypeptide(L)'
;MKNTNTVAYLFEVSWEVCNKVGGIYTVLTTKAKYAVEHFDDRYFLIGPDLGNNPEFEETDEEPWGKIRDRLRERGLVSRCGRWNIPGRPRVILVNHNNKYDQGKLLFRLWQDFGVDSITGGWDYIEPVIFSTAAGEVIETLHEVLNDKDGKSIAQFHEWMTGAGLLYIKSHAPEIGTIFTTHATMLGRTLSSQKISIYTDMAHIAPSVMASRMNIVAKHSMESACARECDCLSTVSEPTAKEVTHFLGRSPDIVLPNGINIDNIPDLSSDSDIARKHRAKILSFASKFLQIDLEDKDTRVLMTSGRYEFHNKGIDIFLEALGKINNSLKKEGSKQHILCFFCVIAGHMGISRETQEVMKGNQVQRSGISRICTHQLQDPQHDPIWNACQNLNLLNTDQDRVHVIFMPVYLDGYDGLLNMKYYDVLSGCNMGVFPSVYEPWGYTPLESCAYSVPTVTTDISGFGVWVNNHFPGENKGVILLNYNRKSRDEIVSQLTEHITNHLRWTAEDIKDHKIKARFIANKASWKEFYPIYLNAYSMASKTASKRQYLMDTSAYKREAFYPGRVFMKPKFRSLSVFTELPDRLKDLWDIAYNLWWTWNPEYQEVFERISPKIWDRVFHNPIELLQDISPERMKEISENESYLRIYGRVVDAFDDFLKDSDCPLRANNNLTRDNPIAYFSLEYGLHECLPIYAGGLGILSGDHLKSASDLNIPMVAVGLLYKCGYFKQVIDKEGNQVDTYPENDFSRMPVRICTDAAGEPVKISVNLPGRTVYARAWKINVGRTTLYLLDTSVPENSKQDMEITSRLY
;
A
#
# COMPACT_ATOMS: atom_id res chain seq x y z
N MET A 1 30.34 -6.30 -42.13
CA MET A 1 30.15 -6.27 -40.67
C MET A 1 28.74 -5.76 -40.40
N LYS A 2 27.81 -6.64 -40.04
CA LYS A 2 26.43 -6.25 -39.68
C LYS A 2 26.48 -5.46 -38.35
N ASN A 3 25.61 -4.46 -38.21
CA ASN A 3 25.61 -3.52 -37.09
C ASN A 3 25.11 -4.22 -35.79
N THR A 4 26.00 -4.88 -35.05
CA THR A 4 25.74 -5.72 -33.85
C THR A 4 25.20 -4.98 -32.61
N ASN A 5 24.69 -3.75 -32.78
CA ASN A 5 24.13 -2.90 -31.73
C ASN A 5 22.61 -2.70 -31.82
N THR A 6 21.91 -3.34 -32.76
CA THR A 6 20.45 -3.19 -32.89
C THR A 6 19.73 -4.10 -31.90
N VAL A 7 18.82 -3.54 -31.10
CA VAL A 7 17.96 -4.30 -30.18
C VAL A 7 16.99 -5.14 -31.01
N ALA A 8 16.95 -6.44 -30.76
CA ALA A 8 16.14 -7.40 -31.48
C ALA A 8 14.73 -7.48 -30.94
N TYR A 9 14.56 -7.59 -29.61
CA TYR A 9 13.27 -7.71 -28.93
C TYR A 9 13.16 -6.70 -27.79
N LEU A 10 11.95 -6.15 -27.63
CA LEU A 10 11.60 -5.28 -26.52
C LEU A 10 10.45 -5.92 -25.73
N PHE A 11 10.72 -6.23 -24.47
CA PHE A 11 9.73 -6.66 -23.49
C PHE A 11 9.45 -5.49 -22.54
N GLU A 12 8.19 -5.08 -22.41
CA GLU A 12 7.80 -3.99 -21.52
C GLU A 12 6.75 -4.47 -20.52
N VAL A 13 7.04 -4.30 -19.23
CA VAL A 13 6.25 -4.86 -18.12
C VAL A 13 5.62 -3.74 -17.32
N SER A 14 4.31 -3.83 -17.10
CA SER A 14 3.58 -2.95 -16.19
C SER A 14 2.34 -3.63 -15.64
N TRP A 15 1.98 -3.26 -14.41
CA TRP A 15 0.68 -3.62 -13.83
C TRP A 15 -0.51 -3.04 -14.64
N GLU A 16 -0.26 -1.98 -15.42
CA GLU A 16 -1.30 -1.26 -16.16
C GLU A 16 -1.48 -1.74 -17.62
N VAL A 17 -0.79 -2.81 -18.05
CA VAL A 17 -1.02 -3.42 -19.38
C VAL A 17 -2.41 -4.05 -19.41
N CYS A 18 -3.27 -3.60 -20.34
CA CYS A 18 -4.69 -4.01 -20.44
C CYS A 18 -5.47 -3.86 -19.11
N ASN A 19 -5.06 -2.91 -18.26
CA ASN A 19 -5.64 -2.67 -16.94
C ASN A 19 -5.48 -1.19 -16.54
N LYS A 20 -6.53 -0.39 -16.71
CA LYS A 20 -6.46 1.05 -16.44
C LYS A 20 -6.56 1.34 -14.93
N VAL A 21 -5.41 1.57 -14.29
CA VAL A 21 -5.33 1.94 -12.86
C VAL A 21 -4.91 3.40 -12.68
N GLY A 22 -3.98 3.89 -13.49
CA GLY A 22 -3.33 5.17 -13.30
C GLY A 22 -2.86 5.82 -14.60
N GLY A 23 -1.80 6.62 -14.47
CA GLY A 23 -1.24 7.37 -15.60
C GLY A 23 -0.34 6.53 -16.50
N ILE A 24 0.18 5.39 -16.02
CA ILE A 24 1.10 4.55 -16.79
C ILE A 24 0.36 3.87 -17.93
N TYR A 25 -0.91 3.53 -17.74
CA TYR A 25 -1.81 3.11 -18.82
C TYR A 25 -1.77 4.08 -20.00
N THR A 26 -1.90 5.38 -19.74
CA THR A 26 -1.85 6.41 -20.79
C THR A 26 -0.48 6.47 -21.46
N VAL A 27 0.61 6.34 -20.69
CA VAL A 27 1.98 6.27 -21.24
C VAL A 27 2.09 5.11 -22.22
N LEU A 28 1.74 3.89 -21.79
CA LEU A 28 1.88 2.67 -22.59
C LEU A 28 1.01 2.72 -23.83
N THR A 29 -0.27 3.08 -23.68
CA THR A 29 -1.23 3.09 -24.78
C THR A 29 -0.89 4.11 -25.86
N THR A 30 -0.42 5.30 -25.48
CA THR A 30 -0.08 6.35 -26.44
C THR A 30 1.31 6.17 -27.06
N LYS A 31 2.23 5.50 -26.36
CA LYS A 31 3.58 5.15 -26.85
C LYS A 31 3.58 3.92 -27.77
N ALA A 32 2.67 2.97 -27.56
CA ALA A 32 2.66 1.67 -28.23
C ALA A 32 2.77 1.75 -29.76
N LYS A 33 2.09 2.69 -30.41
CA LYS A 33 2.20 2.93 -31.86
C LYS A 33 3.66 3.08 -32.31
N TYR A 34 4.44 3.93 -31.64
CA TYR A 34 5.83 4.21 -32.00
C TYR A 34 6.75 3.02 -31.70
N ALA A 35 6.44 2.26 -30.65
CA ALA A 35 7.16 1.02 -30.36
C ALA A 35 6.91 -0.05 -31.42
N VAL A 36 5.66 -0.22 -31.86
CA VAL A 36 5.33 -1.13 -32.97
C VAL A 36 5.94 -0.65 -34.29
N GLU A 37 5.93 0.65 -34.59
CA GLU A 37 6.59 1.18 -35.80
C GLU A 37 8.11 0.88 -35.83
N HIS A 38 8.76 0.78 -34.66
CA HIS A 38 10.20 0.51 -34.58
C HIS A 38 10.54 -0.99 -34.49
N PHE A 39 9.81 -1.74 -33.66
CA PHE A 39 10.12 -3.13 -33.33
C PHE A 39 9.22 -4.13 -34.08
N ASP A 40 8.10 -3.68 -34.64
CA ASP A 40 7.07 -4.52 -35.25
C ASP A 40 6.59 -5.59 -34.24
N ASP A 41 6.32 -6.80 -34.73
CA ASP A 41 5.96 -7.98 -33.94
C ASP A 41 7.04 -8.48 -32.94
N ARG A 42 8.15 -7.75 -32.79
CA ARG A 42 9.22 -8.01 -31.78
C ARG A 42 9.04 -7.20 -30.50
N TYR A 43 7.97 -6.43 -30.39
CA TYR A 43 7.57 -5.71 -29.18
C TYR A 43 6.46 -6.44 -28.44
N PHE A 44 6.70 -6.76 -27.17
CA PHE A 44 5.77 -7.48 -26.31
C PHE A 44 5.51 -6.68 -25.04
N LEU A 45 4.23 -6.55 -24.70
CA LEU A 45 3.77 -6.02 -23.43
C LEU A 45 3.36 -7.15 -22.50
N ILE A 46 3.72 -7.06 -21.22
CA ILE A 46 3.45 -8.09 -20.22
C ILE A 46 2.70 -7.47 -19.04
N GLY A 47 1.54 -8.04 -18.72
CA GLY A 47 0.62 -7.56 -17.70
C GLY A 47 0.00 -8.68 -16.86
N PRO A 48 -0.72 -8.35 -15.78
CA PRO A 48 -1.41 -9.34 -14.96
C PRO A 48 -2.68 -9.84 -15.66
N ASP A 49 -2.93 -11.15 -15.60
CA ASP A 49 -4.25 -11.71 -15.95
C ASP A 49 -5.20 -11.55 -14.78
N LEU A 50 -6.16 -10.63 -14.91
CA LEU A 50 -7.17 -10.34 -13.90
C LEU A 50 -8.51 -11.02 -14.21
N GLY A 51 -8.54 -11.93 -15.20
CA GLY A 51 -9.74 -12.57 -15.72
C GLY A 51 -10.55 -11.65 -16.64
N ASN A 52 -10.76 -10.39 -16.24
CA ASN A 52 -11.40 -9.35 -17.03
C ASN A 52 -10.41 -8.22 -17.32
N ASN A 53 -9.69 -8.34 -18.44
CA ASN A 53 -8.78 -7.31 -18.94
C ASN A 53 -9.46 -6.61 -20.14
N PRO A 54 -9.93 -5.36 -19.98
CA PRO A 54 -10.55 -4.62 -21.07
C PRO A 54 -9.61 -4.46 -22.27
N GLU A 55 -10.18 -4.40 -23.48
CA GLU A 55 -9.45 -4.16 -24.73
C GLU A 55 -8.42 -5.24 -25.11
N PHE A 56 -8.29 -6.33 -24.35
CA PHE A 56 -7.43 -7.46 -24.72
C PHE A 56 -8.17 -8.44 -25.65
N GLU A 57 -7.51 -8.82 -26.74
CA GLU A 57 -8.01 -9.77 -27.71
C GLU A 57 -7.07 -10.97 -27.79
N GLU A 58 -7.52 -12.15 -27.38
CA GLU A 58 -6.77 -13.39 -27.57
C GLU A 58 -6.68 -13.72 -29.06
N THR A 59 -5.47 -14.09 -29.50
CA THR A 59 -5.20 -14.43 -30.90
C THR A 59 -4.41 -15.73 -30.97
N ASP A 60 -4.42 -16.38 -32.13
CA ASP A 60 -3.68 -17.63 -32.38
C ASP A 60 -2.60 -17.45 -33.46
N GLU A 61 -2.03 -16.23 -33.58
CA GLU A 61 -0.91 -15.95 -34.46
C GLU A 61 0.40 -16.62 -33.98
N GLU A 62 1.31 -16.92 -34.92
CA GLU A 62 2.66 -17.35 -34.56
C GLU A 62 3.42 -16.20 -33.88
N PRO A 63 4.16 -16.43 -32.78
CA PRO A 63 4.58 -17.73 -32.23
C PRO A 63 3.80 -18.21 -30.98
N TRP A 64 2.51 -17.88 -30.83
CA TRP A 64 1.76 -18.17 -29.59
C TRP A 64 1.69 -19.63 -29.21
N GLY A 65 1.57 -20.56 -30.17
CA GLY A 65 1.56 -22.00 -29.88
C GLY A 65 2.79 -22.43 -29.09
N LYS A 66 3.99 -22.14 -29.62
CA LYS A 66 5.27 -22.49 -29.00
C LYS A 66 5.47 -21.84 -27.64
N ILE A 67 5.08 -20.56 -27.52
CA ILE A 67 5.19 -19.82 -26.26
C ILE A 67 4.28 -20.44 -25.19
N ARG A 68 3.01 -20.70 -25.51
CA ARG A 68 2.05 -21.31 -24.57
C ARG A 68 2.49 -22.69 -24.13
N ASP A 69 3.06 -23.50 -25.02
CA ASP A 69 3.58 -24.82 -24.67
C ASP A 69 4.74 -24.71 -23.67
N ARG A 70 5.72 -23.85 -23.96
CA ARG A 70 6.89 -23.66 -23.09
C ARG A 70 6.52 -23.05 -21.73
N LEU A 71 5.57 -22.12 -21.69
CA LEU A 71 5.07 -21.56 -20.43
C LEU A 71 4.34 -22.63 -19.59
N ARG A 72 3.54 -23.50 -20.22
CA ARG A 72 2.86 -24.62 -19.54
C ARG A 72 3.84 -25.63 -18.95
N GLU A 73 4.94 -25.94 -19.65
CA GLU A 73 6.02 -26.78 -19.09
C GLU A 73 6.62 -26.21 -17.80
N ARG A 74 6.68 -24.88 -17.72
CA ARG A 74 7.13 -24.15 -16.53
C ARG A 74 6.01 -23.92 -15.51
N GLY A 75 4.79 -24.42 -15.74
CA GLY A 75 3.65 -24.21 -14.82
C GLY A 75 3.14 -22.76 -14.80
N LEU A 76 3.37 -22.00 -15.87
CA LEU A 76 2.82 -20.66 -16.08
C LEU A 76 1.64 -20.74 -17.05
N VAL A 77 0.46 -20.38 -16.57
CA VAL A 77 -0.72 -20.22 -17.41
C VAL A 77 -0.79 -18.76 -17.82
N SER A 78 -0.76 -18.49 -19.12
CA SER A 78 -0.80 -17.12 -19.65
C SER A 78 -1.71 -17.05 -20.86
N ARG A 79 -2.38 -15.90 -21.01
CA ARG A 79 -3.21 -15.59 -22.18
C ARG A 79 -2.37 -14.74 -23.13
N CYS A 80 -2.27 -15.17 -24.39
CA CYS A 80 -1.47 -14.49 -25.42
C CYS A 80 -2.40 -13.89 -26.47
N GLY A 81 -2.16 -12.63 -26.83
CA GLY A 81 -3.06 -11.86 -27.66
C GLY A 81 -2.49 -10.53 -28.12
N ARG A 82 -3.38 -9.61 -28.50
CA ARG A 82 -3.05 -8.22 -28.83
C ARG A 82 -3.89 -7.25 -28.02
N TRP A 83 -3.34 -6.08 -27.74
CA TRP A 83 -4.09 -4.98 -27.12
C TRP A 83 -4.81 -4.17 -28.20
N ASN A 84 -6.12 -3.98 -28.09
CA ASN A 84 -6.94 -3.22 -29.02
C ASN A 84 -6.78 -1.68 -28.85
N ILE A 85 -5.57 -1.20 -29.11
CA ILE A 85 -5.16 0.21 -29.11
C ILE A 85 -4.40 0.53 -30.40
N PRO A 86 -4.12 1.82 -30.72
CA PRO A 86 -3.29 2.17 -31.87
C PRO A 86 -1.93 1.43 -31.87
N GLY A 87 -1.63 0.75 -32.99
CA GLY A 87 -0.45 -0.12 -33.13
C GLY A 87 -0.73 -1.61 -32.87
N ARG A 88 -1.83 -1.97 -32.19
CA ARG A 88 -2.20 -3.37 -31.86
C ARG A 88 -1.01 -4.24 -31.39
N PRO A 89 -0.28 -3.82 -30.34
CA PRO A 89 0.91 -4.52 -29.88
C PRO A 89 0.57 -5.90 -29.32
N ARG A 90 1.55 -6.80 -29.36
CA ARG A 90 1.46 -8.13 -28.75
C ARG A 90 1.46 -8.03 -27.23
N VAL A 91 0.59 -8.82 -26.58
CA VAL A 91 0.42 -8.84 -25.12
C VAL A 91 0.43 -10.28 -24.60
N ILE A 92 1.09 -10.46 -23.46
CA ILE A 92 0.95 -11.66 -22.63
C ILE A 92 0.42 -11.27 -21.25
N LEU A 93 -0.75 -11.79 -20.90
CA LEU A 93 -1.34 -11.64 -19.57
C LEU A 93 -0.99 -12.86 -18.73
N VAL A 94 -0.32 -12.62 -17.61
CA VAL A 94 0.30 -13.65 -16.77
C VAL A 94 -0.61 -13.98 -15.59
N ASN A 95 -1.09 -15.22 -15.53
CA ASN A 95 -1.74 -15.73 -14.33
C ASN A 95 -0.65 -16.13 -13.33
N HIS A 96 -0.61 -15.41 -12.23
CA HIS A 96 0.43 -15.53 -11.20
C HIS A 96 -0.10 -16.17 -9.91
N ASN A 97 -1.36 -16.61 -9.90
CA ASN A 97 -1.99 -17.21 -8.72
C ASN A 97 -1.30 -18.52 -8.35
N ASN A 98 -0.91 -18.66 -7.08
CA ASN A 98 -0.32 -19.87 -6.49
C ASN A 98 0.95 -20.41 -7.18
N LYS A 99 1.63 -19.62 -8.02
CA LYS A 99 2.84 -20.05 -8.74
C LYS A 99 4.08 -20.18 -7.83
N TYR A 100 4.25 -19.27 -6.87
CA TYR A 100 5.42 -19.25 -5.99
C TYR A 100 5.01 -19.41 -4.52
N ASP A 101 5.86 -20.11 -3.77
CA ASP A 101 5.87 -20.06 -2.31
C ASP A 101 6.36 -18.67 -1.88
N GLN A 102 5.48 -17.93 -1.20
CA GLN A 102 5.70 -16.53 -0.86
C GLN A 102 6.91 -16.35 0.06
N GLY A 103 7.01 -17.15 1.12
CA GLY A 103 8.12 -17.07 2.08
C GLY A 103 9.47 -17.35 1.42
N LYS A 104 9.53 -18.35 0.54
CA LYS A 104 10.76 -18.66 -0.21
C LYS A 104 11.12 -17.55 -1.20
N LEU A 105 10.13 -17.00 -1.91
CA LEU A 105 10.38 -15.91 -2.87
C LEU A 105 10.92 -14.66 -2.15
N LEU A 106 10.24 -14.22 -1.09
CA LEU A 106 10.65 -13.04 -0.33
C LEU A 106 12.02 -13.25 0.33
N PHE A 107 12.28 -14.45 0.87
CA PHE A 107 13.59 -14.79 1.41
C PHE A 107 14.71 -14.72 0.35
N ARG A 108 14.46 -15.21 -0.87
CA ARG A 108 15.44 -15.10 -1.97
C ARG A 108 15.69 -13.65 -2.38
N LEU A 109 14.64 -12.84 -2.51
CA LEU A 109 14.79 -11.41 -2.82
C LEU A 109 15.59 -10.67 -1.75
N TRP A 110 15.38 -11.00 -0.48
CA TRP A 110 16.19 -10.49 0.63
C TRP A 110 17.64 -10.99 0.56
N GLN A 111 17.83 -12.29 0.34
CA GLN A 111 19.16 -12.92 0.30
C GLN A 111 20.02 -12.39 -0.84
N ASP A 112 19.45 -12.30 -2.04
CA ASP A 112 20.19 -11.97 -3.26
C ASP A 112 20.34 -10.45 -3.46
N PHE A 113 19.35 -9.66 -3.01
CA PHE A 113 19.27 -8.23 -3.33
C PHE A 113 19.03 -7.33 -2.11
N GLY A 114 18.92 -7.87 -0.90
CA GLY A 114 18.68 -7.07 0.31
C GLY A 114 17.32 -6.38 0.34
N VAL A 115 16.32 -6.90 -0.39
CA VAL A 115 14.96 -6.37 -0.37
C VAL A 115 14.31 -6.69 0.98
N ASP A 116 14.03 -5.64 1.77
CA ASP A 116 13.22 -5.74 2.97
C ASP A 116 11.75 -5.85 2.56
N SER A 117 11.09 -6.92 2.98
CA SER A 117 9.68 -7.20 2.70
C SER A 117 8.86 -7.40 3.97
N ILE A 118 9.44 -7.18 5.16
CA ILE A 118 8.84 -7.52 6.47
C ILE A 118 7.52 -6.78 6.69
N THR A 119 7.44 -5.52 6.27
CA THR A 119 6.24 -4.67 6.41
C THR A 119 5.30 -4.74 5.21
N GLY A 120 5.59 -5.59 4.21
CA GLY A 120 4.82 -5.69 2.97
C GLY A 120 3.52 -6.46 3.18
N GLY A 121 2.37 -5.79 2.98
CA GLY A 121 1.05 -6.42 2.95
C GLY A 121 0.75 -7.10 1.61
N TRP A 122 -0.52 -7.54 1.41
CA TRP A 122 -0.95 -8.14 0.14
C TRP A 122 -0.77 -7.21 -1.06
N ASP A 123 -0.98 -5.91 -0.83
CA ASP A 123 -0.75 -4.83 -1.80
C ASP A 123 0.73 -4.67 -2.23
N TYR A 124 1.66 -5.34 -1.55
CA TYR A 124 3.06 -5.50 -1.94
C TYR A 124 3.35 -6.90 -2.50
N ILE A 125 2.87 -7.94 -1.82
CA ILE A 125 3.16 -9.34 -2.15
C ILE A 125 2.60 -9.72 -3.53
N GLU A 126 1.37 -9.35 -3.84
CA GLU A 126 0.72 -9.69 -5.11
C GLU A 126 1.48 -9.13 -6.32
N PRO A 127 1.81 -7.82 -6.38
CA PRO A 127 2.70 -7.28 -7.41
C PRO A 127 4.03 -8.01 -7.50
N VAL A 128 4.65 -8.38 -6.37
CA VAL A 128 5.93 -9.11 -6.36
C VAL A 128 5.81 -10.48 -7.03
N ILE A 129 4.76 -11.26 -6.72
CA ILE A 129 4.52 -12.58 -7.31
C ILE A 129 4.27 -12.44 -8.83
N PHE A 130 3.38 -11.53 -9.23
CA PHE A 130 3.14 -11.22 -10.64
C PHE A 130 4.43 -10.88 -11.36
N SER A 131 5.21 -9.98 -10.77
CA SER A 131 6.42 -9.44 -11.36
C SER A 131 7.49 -10.51 -11.53
N THR A 132 7.69 -11.38 -10.54
CA THR A 132 8.57 -12.55 -10.69
C THR A 132 8.10 -13.47 -11.81
N ALA A 133 6.79 -13.74 -11.92
CA ALA A 133 6.23 -14.54 -13.02
C ALA A 133 6.45 -13.88 -14.38
N ALA A 134 6.32 -12.56 -14.47
CA ALA A 134 6.61 -11.80 -15.68
C ALA A 134 8.09 -11.91 -16.08
N GLY A 135 9.02 -11.95 -15.10
CA GLY A 135 10.44 -12.24 -15.34
C GLY A 135 10.67 -13.63 -15.96
N GLU A 136 10.02 -14.66 -15.42
CA GLU A 136 10.09 -16.04 -15.94
C GLU A 136 9.46 -16.15 -17.35
N VAL A 137 8.41 -15.37 -17.62
CA VAL A 137 7.83 -15.25 -18.98
C VAL A 137 8.86 -14.64 -19.93
N ILE A 138 9.54 -13.55 -19.56
CA ILE A 138 10.55 -12.90 -20.41
C ILE A 138 11.71 -13.85 -20.72
N GLU A 139 12.22 -14.56 -19.71
CA GLU A 139 13.24 -15.59 -19.90
C GLU A 139 12.76 -16.65 -20.91
N THR A 140 11.52 -17.11 -20.76
CA THR A 140 10.90 -18.09 -21.67
C THR A 140 10.79 -17.55 -23.10
N LEU A 141 10.37 -16.29 -23.27
CA LEU A 141 10.31 -15.64 -24.57
C LEU A 141 11.70 -15.54 -25.19
N HIS A 142 12.70 -15.16 -24.40
CA HIS A 142 14.08 -15.07 -24.88
C HIS A 142 14.60 -16.44 -25.35
N GLU A 143 14.30 -17.54 -24.64
CA GLU A 143 14.65 -18.91 -25.06
C GLU A 143 13.94 -19.33 -26.37
N VAL A 144 12.63 -19.09 -26.47
CA VAL A 144 11.81 -19.56 -27.60
C VAL A 144 12.06 -18.75 -28.87
N LEU A 145 12.28 -17.45 -28.73
CA LEU A 145 12.43 -16.51 -29.84
C LEU A 145 13.89 -16.34 -30.30
N ASN A 146 14.83 -17.06 -29.67
CA ASN A 146 16.26 -16.79 -29.81
C ASN A 146 16.75 -16.99 -31.25
N ASP A 147 17.02 -15.88 -31.92
CA ASP A 147 17.86 -15.80 -33.10
C ASP A 147 19.26 -15.39 -32.61
N LYS A 148 20.28 -16.22 -32.85
CA LYS A 148 21.58 -16.25 -32.14
C LYS A 148 22.40 -14.94 -32.16
N ASP A 149 21.91 -13.89 -32.82
CA ASP A 149 22.60 -12.61 -33.02
C ASP A 149 21.87 -11.39 -32.40
N GLY A 150 20.66 -11.55 -31.85
CA GLY A 150 19.79 -10.44 -31.42
C GLY A 150 19.79 -10.12 -29.92
N LYS A 151 20.01 -8.85 -29.54
CA LYS A 151 19.98 -8.42 -28.11
C LYS A 151 18.56 -8.11 -27.64
N SER A 152 18.17 -8.59 -26.47
CA SER A 152 16.84 -8.34 -25.89
C SER A 152 16.89 -7.30 -24.77
N ILE A 153 15.85 -6.47 -24.68
CA ILE A 153 15.68 -5.48 -23.60
C ILE A 153 14.37 -5.75 -22.85
N ALA A 154 14.42 -5.64 -21.53
CA ALA A 154 13.27 -5.71 -20.63
C ALA A 154 13.13 -4.39 -19.85
N GLN A 155 12.06 -3.63 -20.14
CA GLN A 155 11.72 -2.39 -19.43
C GLN A 155 10.63 -2.66 -18.39
N PHE A 156 10.89 -2.28 -17.14
CA PHE A 156 10.02 -2.47 -15.99
C PHE A 156 9.57 -1.10 -15.47
N HIS A 157 8.25 -0.88 -15.46
CA HIS A 157 7.65 0.35 -14.94
C HIS A 157 7.20 0.20 -13.49
N GLU A 158 7.67 1.11 -12.63
CA GLU A 158 7.37 1.17 -11.20
C GLU A 158 7.84 -0.03 -10.36
N TRP A 159 7.96 0.21 -9.05
CA TRP A 159 8.40 -0.80 -8.08
C TRP A 159 7.56 -2.09 -8.10
N MET A 160 6.29 -2.01 -8.50
CA MET A 160 5.39 -3.16 -8.64
C MET A 160 5.92 -4.20 -9.63
N THR A 161 6.72 -3.79 -10.61
CA THR A 161 7.36 -4.69 -11.59
C THR A 161 8.83 -4.97 -11.27
N GLY A 162 9.27 -4.61 -10.06
CA GLY A 162 10.65 -4.72 -9.62
C GLY A 162 11.18 -6.15 -9.46
N ALA A 163 10.37 -7.06 -8.90
CA ALA A 163 10.79 -8.44 -8.67
C ALA A 163 11.15 -9.20 -9.97
N GLY A 164 10.49 -8.89 -11.07
CA GLY A 164 10.77 -9.41 -12.41
C GLY A 164 12.08 -8.88 -12.97
N LEU A 165 12.40 -7.61 -12.73
CA LEU A 165 13.71 -7.05 -13.06
C LEU A 165 14.80 -7.81 -12.33
N LEU A 166 14.66 -7.97 -11.01
CA LEU A 166 15.62 -8.70 -10.17
C LEU A 166 15.73 -10.18 -10.60
N TYR A 167 14.62 -10.80 -10.97
CA TYR A 167 14.61 -12.16 -11.52
C TYR A 167 15.48 -12.26 -12.79
N ILE A 168 15.31 -11.37 -13.76
CA ILE A 168 16.09 -11.35 -15.01
C ILE A 168 17.58 -11.17 -14.73
N LYS A 169 17.95 -10.31 -13.77
CA LYS A 169 19.36 -10.13 -13.38
C LYS A 169 20.02 -11.42 -12.93
N SER A 170 19.28 -12.32 -12.29
CA SER A 170 19.80 -13.60 -11.79
C SER A 170 19.76 -14.74 -12.81
N HIS A 171 18.73 -14.77 -13.68
CA HIS A 171 18.40 -15.93 -14.53
C HIS A 171 18.75 -15.73 -16.01
N ALA A 172 18.58 -14.51 -16.55
CA ALA A 172 18.87 -14.18 -17.95
C ALA A 172 19.71 -12.89 -18.04
N PRO A 173 20.95 -12.88 -17.51
CA PRO A 173 21.79 -11.69 -17.40
C PRO A 173 22.19 -11.07 -18.74
N GLU A 174 22.04 -11.77 -19.85
CA GLU A 174 22.24 -11.28 -21.23
C GLU A 174 21.15 -10.28 -21.67
N ILE A 175 19.98 -10.28 -21.02
CA ILE A 175 18.91 -9.32 -21.30
C ILE A 175 19.23 -8.00 -20.59
N GLY A 176 19.17 -6.89 -21.34
CA GLY A 176 19.37 -5.56 -20.76
C GLY A 176 18.12 -5.08 -20.02
N THR A 177 18.27 -4.66 -18.76
CA THR A 177 17.12 -4.23 -17.95
C THR A 177 17.02 -2.73 -17.79
N ILE A 178 15.81 -2.18 -17.92
CA ILE A 178 15.51 -0.77 -17.65
C ILE A 178 14.52 -0.70 -16.50
N PHE A 179 14.82 0.13 -15.50
CA PHE A 179 13.85 0.51 -14.47
C PHE A 179 13.40 1.94 -14.73
N THR A 180 12.10 2.14 -14.92
CA THR A 180 11.49 3.46 -15.04
C THR A 180 10.55 3.70 -13.86
N THR A 181 10.97 4.56 -12.92
CA THR A 181 10.08 5.06 -11.86
C THR A 181 9.41 6.35 -12.34
N HIS A 182 8.07 6.35 -12.36
CA HIS A 182 7.27 7.52 -12.71
C HIS A 182 7.05 8.42 -11.49
N ALA A 183 7.14 7.89 -10.28
CA ALA A 183 7.13 8.64 -9.03
C ALA A 183 7.81 7.84 -7.93
N THR A 184 8.55 8.49 -7.02
CA THR A 184 9.07 7.77 -5.85
C THR A 184 7.95 7.48 -4.85
N MET A 185 7.95 6.27 -4.29
CA MET A 185 6.94 5.89 -3.28
C MET A 185 7.02 6.78 -2.03
N LEU A 186 8.25 7.12 -1.63
CA LEU A 186 8.50 8.02 -0.51
C LEU A 186 8.05 9.44 -0.85
N GLY A 187 8.40 9.98 -2.02
CA GLY A 187 8.01 11.32 -2.45
C GLY A 187 6.50 11.51 -2.44
N ARG A 188 5.74 10.61 -3.08
CA ARG A 188 4.28 10.71 -3.09
C ARG A 188 3.67 10.68 -1.68
N THR A 189 4.24 9.88 -0.78
CA THR A 189 3.76 9.76 0.60
C THR A 189 4.06 11.00 1.43
N LEU A 190 5.28 11.54 1.32
CA LEU A 190 5.70 12.76 2.04
C LEU A 190 4.89 13.99 1.61
N SER A 191 4.68 14.18 0.31
CA SER A 191 3.86 15.29 -0.19
C SER A 191 2.42 15.20 0.33
N SER A 192 1.85 14.00 0.39
CA SER A 192 0.48 13.79 0.89
C SER A 192 0.35 14.15 2.38
N GLN A 193 1.45 14.11 3.14
CA GLN A 193 1.56 14.58 4.53
C GLN A 193 1.96 16.07 4.64
N LYS A 194 1.89 16.83 3.53
CA LYS A 194 2.24 18.26 3.43
C LYS A 194 3.70 18.57 3.78
N ILE A 195 4.60 17.61 3.60
CA ILE A 195 6.04 17.80 3.78
C ILE A 195 6.62 18.32 2.45
N SER A 196 7.34 19.44 2.49
CA SER A 196 7.92 20.05 1.29
C SER A 196 9.19 19.31 0.86
N ILE A 197 9.04 18.37 -0.08
CA ILE A 197 10.15 17.52 -0.55
C ILE A 197 11.29 18.34 -1.12
N TYR A 198 10.99 19.29 -2.02
CA TYR A 198 12.02 20.02 -2.75
C TYR A 198 12.72 21.10 -1.93
N THR A 199 12.08 21.60 -0.86
CA THR A 199 12.70 22.54 0.08
C THR A 199 13.53 21.80 1.12
N ASP A 200 13.01 20.69 1.65
CA ASP A 200 13.59 20.00 2.81
C ASP A 200 14.43 18.78 2.40
N MET A 201 14.67 18.55 1.10
CA MET A 201 15.29 17.33 0.57
C MET A 201 16.54 16.91 1.34
N ALA A 202 17.46 17.85 1.59
CA ALA A 202 18.72 17.59 2.30
C ALA A 202 18.55 17.11 3.75
N HIS A 203 17.40 17.38 4.37
CA HIS A 203 17.08 17.00 5.75
C HIS A 203 16.23 15.73 5.85
N ILE A 204 15.75 15.20 4.72
CA ILE A 204 14.95 13.98 4.69
C ILE A 204 15.88 12.77 4.73
N ALA A 205 15.83 12.01 5.84
CA ALA A 205 16.46 10.70 5.96
C ALA A 205 15.54 9.61 5.37
N PRO A 206 15.83 9.05 4.17
CA PRO A 206 14.83 8.29 3.41
C PRO A 206 14.35 7.01 4.13
N SER A 207 15.27 6.22 4.68
CA SER A 207 14.95 4.97 5.38
C SER A 207 14.14 5.19 6.66
N VAL A 208 14.47 6.22 7.44
CA VAL A 208 13.74 6.61 8.65
C VAL A 208 12.32 7.04 8.29
N MET A 209 12.18 7.85 7.24
CA MET A 209 10.88 8.33 6.80
C MET A 209 10.03 7.22 6.17
N ALA A 210 10.63 6.31 5.42
CA ALA A 210 9.94 5.12 4.90
C ALA A 210 9.41 4.22 6.03
N SER A 211 10.17 4.07 7.11
CA SER A 211 9.74 3.36 8.32
C SER A 211 8.59 4.08 9.03
N ARG A 212 8.74 5.39 9.27
CA ARG A 212 7.69 6.21 9.90
C ARG A 212 6.37 6.21 9.12
N MET A 213 6.45 6.13 7.80
CA MET A 213 5.29 6.12 6.91
C MET A 213 4.77 4.70 6.61
N ASN A 214 5.35 3.66 7.21
CA ASN A 214 5.00 2.25 7.00
C ASN A 214 5.03 1.81 5.52
N ILE A 215 6.07 2.23 4.78
CA ILE A 215 6.26 1.91 3.35
C ILE A 215 7.63 1.29 3.06
N VAL A 216 8.32 0.75 4.08
CA VAL A 216 9.67 0.19 3.97
C VAL A 216 9.76 -0.84 2.85
N ALA A 217 8.79 -1.75 2.75
CA ALA A 217 8.83 -2.81 1.74
C ALA A 217 8.84 -2.27 0.29
N LYS A 218 7.95 -1.31 -0.01
CA LYS A 218 7.84 -0.69 -1.33
C LYS A 218 9.09 0.14 -1.66
N HIS A 219 9.57 0.93 -0.69
CA HIS A 219 10.77 1.73 -0.84
C HIS A 219 12.04 0.87 -1.01
N SER A 220 12.13 -0.25 -0.29
CA SER A 220 13.26 -1.19 -0.39
C SER A 220 13.30 -1.88 -1.76
N MET A 221 12.14 -2.34 -2.26
CA MET A 221 12.02 -2.86 -3.63
C MET A 221 12.44 -1.82 -4.67
N GLU A 222 11.93 -0.59 -4.57
CA GLU A 222 12.28 0.51 -5.47
C GLU A 222 13.80 0.79 -5.45
N SER A 223 14.41 0.81 -4.26
CA SER A 223 15.86 1.03 -4.10
C SER A 223 16.70 -0.09 -4.67
N ALA A 224 16.29 -1.36 -4.47
CA ALA A 224 16.97 -2.50 -5.06
C ALA A 224 16.90 -2.46 -6.60
N CYS A 225 15.73 -2.16 -7.17
CA CYS A 225 15.58 -2.04 -8.61
C CYS A 225 16.44 -0.92 -9.20
N ALA A 226 16.45 0.24 -8.56
CA ALA A 226 17.31 1.35 -8.95
C ALA A 226 18.79 0.97 -8.90
N ARG A 227 19.23 0.20 -7.90
CA ARG A 227 20.62 -0.26 -7.80
C ARG A 227 21.00 -1.28 -8.88
N GLU A 228 20.12 -2.25 -9.16
CA GLU A 228 20.45 -3.42 -9.97
C GLU A 228 20.19 -3.26 -11.48
N CYS A 229 19.35 -2.31 -11.89
CA CYS A 229 18.99 -2.15 -13.31
C CYS A 229 20.17 -1.67 -14.18
N ASP A 230 20.17 -2.03 -15.46
CA ASP A 230 21.23 -1.65 -16.40
C ASP A 230 21.13 -0.20 -16.88
N CYS A 231 19.90 0.32 -16.92
CA CYS A 231 19.62 1.73 -17.12
C CYS A 231 18.47 2.14 -16.19
N LEU A 232 18.73 3.13 -15.33
CA LEU A 232 17.76 3.77 -14.46
C LEU A 232 17.19 4.99 -15.17
N SER A 233 15.88 5.14 -15.14
CA SER A 233 15.18 6.27 -15.76
C SER A 233 14.05 6.80 -14.91
N THR A 234 13.76 8.09 -15.09
CA THR A 234 12.60 8.79 -14.51
C THR A 234 11.88 9.56 -15.60
N VAL A 235 10.67 10.05 -15.32
CA VAL A 235 9.87 10.80 -16.31
C VAL A 235 10.17 12.31 -16.35
N SER A 236 10.90 12.83 -15.35
CA SER A 236 11.24 14.24 -15.27
C SER A 236 12.48 14.53 -14.44
N GLU A 237 12.99 15.76 -14.56
CA GLU A 237 14.11 16.25 -13.77
C GLU A 237 13.81 16.39 -12.26
N PRO A 238 12.65 16.90 -11.80
CA PRO A 238 12.29 16.88 -10.37
C PRO A 238 12.32 15.48 -9.78
N THR A 239 11.72 14.50 -10.46
CA THR A 239 11.72 13.10 -10.02
C THR A 239 13.14 12.51 -10.09
N ALA A 240 13.99 12.95 -11.02
CA ALA A 240 15.38 12.52 -11.04
C ALA A 240 16.16 12.96 -9.79
N LYS A 241 15.89 14.18 -9.28
CA LYS A 241 16.45 14.68 -8.02
C LYS A 241 15.96 13.87 -6.83
N GLU A 242 14.66 13.57 -6.78
CA GLU A 242 14.08 12.68 -5.76
C GLU A 242 14.74 11.31 -5.76
N VAL A 243 14.85 10.67 -6.92
CA VAL A 243 15.45 9.33 -7.05
C VAL A 243 16.91 9.33 -6.61
N THR A 244 17.68 10.35 -7.00
CA THR A 244 19.08 10.49 -6.59
C THR A 244 19.19 10.52 -5.06
N HIS A 245 18.34 11.28 -4.39
CA HIS A 245 18.38 11.44 -2.94
C HIS A 245 17.77 10.25 -2.17
N PHE A 246 16.61 9.77 -2.61
CA PHE A 246 15.86 8.73 -1.91
C PHE A 246 16.38 7.32 -2.19
N LEU A 247 16.80 7.04 -3.42
CA LEU A 247 17.21 5.69 -3.84
C LEU A 247 18.74 5.54 -3.93
N GLY A 248 19.49 6.64 -3.79
CA GLY A 248 20.95 6.63 -3.74
C GLY A 248 21.66 6.39 -5.08
N ARG A 249 20.93 6.46 -6.21
CA ARG A 249 21.48 6.39 -7.57
C ARG A 249 20.84 7.46 -8.45
N SER A 250 21.68 8.26 -9.14
CA SER A 250 21.18 9.19 -10.15
C SER A 250 20.65 8.44 -11.37
N PRO A 251 19.49 8.82 -11.94
CA PRO A 251 19.02 8.24 -13.19
C PRO A 251 20.00 8.48 -14.33
N ASP A 252 20.14 7.50 -15.20
CA ASP A 252 21.01 7.58 -16.37
C ASP A 252 20.37 8.43 -17.48
N ILE A 253 19.04 8.46 -17.55
CA ILE A 253 18.28 9.17 -18.57
C ILE A 253 16.89 9.57 -18.06
N VAL A 254 16.41 10.75 -18.46
CA VAL A 254 15.02 11.17 -18.27
C VAL A 254 14.23 10.76 -19.51
N LEU A 255 13.08 10.13 -19.31
CA LEU A 255 12.15 9.64 -20.32
C LEU A 255 10.81 10.38 -20.22
N PRO A 256 10.71 11.61 -20.77
CA PRO A 256 9.49 12.39 -20.72
C PRO A 256 8.30 11.65 -21.32
N ASN A 257 7.13 11.93 -20.76
CA ASN A 257 5.87 11.30 -21.13
C ASN A 257 5.23 12.07 -22.28
N GLY A 258 5.17 11.46 -23.46
CA GLY A 258 4.62 12.09 -24.66
C GLY A 258 3.11 11.99 -24.78
N ILE A 259 2.56 12.74 -25.74
CA ILE A 259 1.17 12.63 -26.20
C ILE A 259 1.11 12.27 -27.68
N ASN A 260 0.07 11.56 -28.10
CA ASN A 260 -0.21 11.31 -29.51
C ASN A 260 -1.08 12.44 -30.08
N ILE A 261 -0.43 13.42 -30.70
CA ILE A 261 -1.09 14.63 -31.19
C ILE A 261 -1.83 14.43 -32.52
N ASP A 262 -1.48 13.40 -33.29
CA ASP A 262 -2.03 13.13 -34.63
C ASP A 262 -3.56 12.97 -34.60
N ASN A 263 -4.10 12.46 -33.49
CA ASN A 263 -5.52 12.18 -33.30
C ASN A 263 -6.27 13.32 -32.58
N ILE A 264 -5.59 14.42 -32.24
CA ILE A 264 -6.17 15.53 -31.48
C ILE A 264 -6.41 16.71 -32.45
N PRO A 265 -7.66 17.18 -32.60
CA PRO A 265 -7.97 18.29 -33.49
C PRO A 265 -7.24 19.55 -33.07
N ASP A 266 -6.73 20.30 -34.03
CA ASP A 266 -6.12 21.60 -33.76
C ASP A 266 -7.19 22.67 -33.58
N LEU A 267 -7.38 23.11 -32.33
CA LEU A 267 -8.40 24.09 -31.95
C LEU A 267 -7.79 25.49 -31.73
N SER A 268 -6.57 25.73 -32.21
CA SER A 268 -5.86 27.01 -32.05
C SER A 268 -6.39 28.10 -32.98
N SER A 269 -6.92 27.71 -34.14
CA SER A 269 -7.74 28.57 -35.00
C SER A 269 -9.18 28.64 -34.48
N ASP A 270 -9.93 29.70 -34.82
CA ASP A 270 -11.29 29.91 -34.34
C ASP A 270 -12.19 28.72 -34.74
N SER A 271 -12.37 27.79 -33.81
CA SER A 271 -13.00 26.51 -34.06
C SER A 271 -14.44 26.56 -33.58
N ASP A 272 -15.37 26.44 -34.54
CA ASP A 272 -16.80 26.30 -34.25
C ASP A 272 -17.10 25.19 -33.23
N ILE A 273 -16.23 24.15 -33.18
CA ILE A 273 -16.29 23.06 -32.21
C ILE A 273 -16.13 23.56 -30.78
N ALA A 274 -15.04 24.28 -30.48
CA ALA A 274 -14.79 24.81 -29.14
C ALA A 274 -15.90 25.78 -28.70
N ARG A 275 -16.43 26.59 -29.64
CA ARG A 275 -17.55 27.50 -29.38
C ARG A 275 -18.84 26.73 -29.03
N LYS A 276 -19.14 25.64 -29.73
CA LYS A 276 -20.29 24.76 -29.42
C LYS A 276 -20.14 24.08 -28.06
N HIS A 277 -18.96 23.55 -27.76
CA HIS A 277 -18.68 22.94 -26.45
C HIS A 277 -18.88 23.95 -25.32
N ARG A 278 -18.31 25.14 -25.49
CA ARG A 278 -18.45 26.24 -24.54
C ARG A 278 -19.91 26.68 -24.33
N ALA A 279 -20.68 26.84 -25.40
CA ALA A 279 -22.10 27.17 -25.30
C ALA A 279 -22.89 26.11 -24.50
N LYS A 280 -22.57 24.82 -24.69
CA LYS A 280 -23.18 23.72 -23.93
C LYS A 280 -22.78 23.77 -22.44
N ILE A 281 -21.51 24.05 -22.14
CA ILE A 281 -21.01 24.21 -20.76
C ILE A 281 -21.71 25.38 -20.06
N LEU A 282 -21.79 26.54 -20.71
CA LEU A 282 -22.45 27.72 -20.14
C LEU A 282 -23.95 27.47 -19.95
N SER A 283 -24.62 26.84 -20.93
CA SER A 283 -26.04 26.48 -20.79
C SER A 283 -26.29 25.54 -19.62
N PHE A 284 -25.42 24.53 -19.44
CA PHE A 284 -25.46 23.66 -18.27
C PHE A 284 -25.25 24.44 -16.98
N ALA A 285 -24.20 25.25 -16.88
CA ALA A 285 -23.84 25.98 -15.68
C ALA A 285 -24.90 27.02 -15.30
N SER A 286 -25.48 27.74 -16.28
CA SER A 286 -26.58 28.67 -16.05
C SER A 286 -27.81 27.99 -15.46
N LYS A 287 -28.18 26.81 -15.99
CA LYS A 287 -29.26 26.00 -15.42
C LYS A 287 -28.90 25.54 -14.01
N PHE A 288 -27.73 24.89 -13.86
CA PHE A 288 -27.27 24.33 -12.59
C PHE A 288 -27.15 25.39 -11.50
N LEU A 289 -26.72 26.62 -11.81
CA LEU A 289 -26.57 27.71 -10.85
C LEU A 289 -27.84 28.56 -10.72
N GLN A 290 -28.79 28.44 -11.64
CA GLN A 290 -30.00 29.27 -11.76
C GLN A 290 -29.68 30.77 -11.92
N ILE A 291 -28.61 31.09 -12.68
CA ILE A 291 -28.19 32.45 -13.06
C ILE A 291 -27.90 32.50 -14.57
N ASP A 292 -28.08 33.66 -15.18
CA ASP A 292 -27.73 33.85 -16.59
C ASP A 292 -26.23 34.14 -16.72
N LEU A 293 -25.49 33.28 -17.43
CA LEU A 293 -24.06 33.42 -17.65
C LEU A 293 -23.81 33.73 -19.12
N GLU A 294 -23.62 35.03 -19.41
CA GLU A 294 -23.27 35.47 -20.75
C GLU A 294 -21.81 35.10 -21.08
N ASP A 295 -21.59 34.65 -22.32
CA ASP A 295 -20.27 34.20 -22.78
C ASP A 295 -19.19 35.29 -22.69
N LYS A 296 -19.53 36.52 -23.10
CA LYS A 296 -18.60 37.66 -23.14
C LYS A 296 -18.05 38.02 -21.74
N ASP A 297 -18.90 37.86 -20.72
CA ASP A 297 -18.63 38.25 -19.35
C ASP A 297 -18.11 37.09 -18.49
N THR A 298 -18.13 35.85 -18.99
CA THR A 298 -17.76 34.65 -18.22
C THR A 298 -16.42 34.07 -18.68
N ARG A 299 -15.50 33.81 -17.75
CA ARG A 299 -14.32 32.97 -17.98
C ARG A 299 -14.52 31.60 -17.34
N VAL A 300 -14.32 30.55 -18.12
CA VAL A 300 -14.51 29.16 -17.72
C VAL A 300 -13.14 28.54 -17.48
N LEU A 301 -12.88 28.13 -16.24
CA LEU A 301 -11.67 27.46 -15.80
C LEU A 301 -11.99 26.01 -15.44
N MET A 302 -10.98 25.14 -15.52
CA MET A 302 -11.15 23.74 -15.15
C MET A 302 -9.91 23.21 -14.44
N THR A 303 -10.14 22.43 -13.39
CA THR A 303 -9.13 21.54 -12.80
C THR A 303 -9.64 20.11 -12.82
N SER A 304 -8.74 19.15 -12.98
CA SER A 304 -9.10 17.74 -13.12
C SER A 304 -7.93 16.80 -12.81
N GLY A 305 -8.26 15.55 -12.54
CA GLY A 305 -7.28 14.49 -12.26
C GLY A 305 -7.74 13.60 -11.11
N ARG A 306 -6.76 12.89 -10.51
CA ARG A 306 -7.00 12.13 -9.29
C ARG A 306 -7.36 13.07 -8.15
N TYR A 307 -8.19 12.60 -7.22
CA TYR A 307 -8.63 13.42 -6.09
C TYR A 307 -7.57 13.49 -4.98
N GLU A 308 -6.45 14.16 -5.29
CA GLU A 308 -5.36 14.43 -4.36
C GLU A 308 -5.36 15.93 -4.01
N PHE A 309 -6.18 16.29 -3.02
CA PHE A 309 -6.51 17.69 -2.68
C PHE A 309 -5.28 18.61 -2.56
N HIS A 310 -4.23 18.16 -1.88
CA HIS A 310 -3.01 18.93 -1.71
C HIS A 310 -2.02 18.77 -2.87
N ASN A 311 -1.71 17.53 -3.31
CA ASN A 311 -0.70 17.30 -4.35
C ASN A 311 -1.07 17.95 -5.69
N LYS A 312 -2.37 17.98 -6.03
CA LYS A 312 -2.88 18.67 -7.24
C LYS A 312 -3.12 20.17 -7.04
N GLY A 313 -2.84 20.71 -5.85
CA GLY A 313 -2.99 22.13 -5.54
C GLY A 313 -4.44 22.62 -5.58
N ILE A 314 -5.41 21.74 -5.36
CA ILE A 314 -6.85 22.09 -5.35
C ILE A 314 -7.12 23.09 -4.23
N ASP A 315 -6.43 22.92 -3.10
CA ASP A 315 -6.43 23.83 -1.95
C ASP A 315 -5.93 25.24 -2.32
N ILE A 316 -4.79 25.34 -3.01
CA ILE A 316 -4.21 26.60 -3.50
C ILE A 316 -5.14 27.27 -4.52
N PHE A 317 -5.75 26.48 -5.40
CA PHE A 317 -6.68 27.00 -6.39
C PHE A 317 -7.94 27.58 -5.75
N LEU A 318 -8.56 26.87 -4.81
CA LEU A 318 -9.73 27.36 -4.08
C LEU A 318 -9.43 28.64 -3.29
N GLU A 319 -8.29 28.72 -2.60
CA GLU A 319 -7.87 29.94 -1.89
C GLU A 319 -7.73 31.14 -2.83
N ALA A 320 -7.14 30.95 -4.02
CA ALA A 320 -7.04 31.99 -5.05
C ALA A 320 -8.43 32.43 -5.53
N LEU A 321 -9.34 31.48 -5.79
CA LEU A 321 -10.72 31.76 -6.17
C LEU A 321 -11.48 32.57 -5.10
N GLY A 322 -11.28 32.26 -3.81
CA GLY A 322 -11.83 33.03 -2.69
C GLY A 322 -11.36 34.48 -2.68
N LYS A 323 -10.05 34.71 -2.89
CA LYS A 323 -9.46 36.07 -2.99
C LYS A 323 -10.05 36.83 -4.18
N ILE A 324 -10.16 36.20 -5.35
CA ILE A 324 -10.72 36.82 -6.57
C ILE A 324 -12.20 37.17 -6.37
N ASN A 325 -12.99 36.28 -5.79
CA ASN A 325 -14.41 36.50 -5.53
C ASN A 325 -14.63 37.75 -4.66
N ASN A 326 -13.82 37.89 -3.61
CA ASN A 326 -13.89 39.05 -2.73
C ASN A 326 -13.49 40.36 -3.42
N SER A 327 -12.50 40.34 -4.32
CA SER A 327 -12.12 41.52 -5.12
C SER A 327 -13.24 41.93 -6.07
N LEU A 328 -13.74 40.98 -6.88
CA LEU A 328 -14.77 41.25 -7.88
C LEU A 328 -16.09 41.75 -7.26
N LYS A 329 -16.46 41.22 -6.08
CA LYS A 329 -17.62 41.70 -5.30
C LYS A 329 -17.45 43.15 -4.85
N LYS A 330 -16.27 43.49 -4.31
CA LYS A 330 -15.98 44.87 -3.86
C LYS A 330 -15.95 45.88 -5.01
N GLU A 331 -15.46 45.46 -6.17
CA GLU A 331 -15.40 46.28 -7.38
C GLU A 331 -16.76 46.42 -8.09
N GLY A 332 -17.77 45.64 -7.69
CA GLY A 332 -19.06 45.61 -8.39
C GLY A 332 -18.96 45.08 -9.82
N SER A 333 -17.97 44.21 -10.10
CA SER A 333 -17.70 43.70 -11.44
C SER A 333 -18.91 42.91 -11.98
N LYS A 334 -19.11 42.99 -13.29
CA LYS A 334 -20.08 42.17 -14.04
C LYS A 334 -19.46 40.88 -14.57
N GLN A 335 -18.14 40.73 -14.48
CA GLN A 335 -17.46 39.54 -14.96
C GLN A 335 -17.65 38.36 -14.00
N HIS A 336 -17.76 37.17 -14.57
CA HIS A 336 -17.90 35.91 -13.86
C HIS A 336 -16.70 35.01 -14.12
N ILE A 337 -16.29 34.27 -13.09
CA ILE A 337 -15.39 33.11 -13.23
C ILE A 337 -16.19 31.87 -12.88
N LEU A 338 -16.24 30.91 -13.80
CA LEU A 338 -16.87 29.61 -13.62
C LEU A 338 -15.78 28.53 -13.56
N CYS A 339 -15.67 27.80 -12.47
CA CYS A 339 -14.65 26.80 -12.26
C CYS A 339 -15.24 25.40 -12.13
N PHE A 340 -14.87 24.51 -13.04
CA PHE A 340 -15.17 23.08 -12.94
C PHE A 340 -14.08 22.34 -12.18
N PHE A 341 -14.48 21.59 -11.16
CA PHE A 341 -13.62 20.65 -10.44
C PHE A 341 -14.05 19.24 -10.83
N CYS A 342 -13.33 18.62 -11.77
CA CYS A 342 -13.63 17.30 -12.31
C CYS A 342 -12.66 16.28 -11.74
N VAL A 343 -12.87 15.89 -10.48
CA VAL A 343 -12.06 14.93 -9.72
C VAL A 343 -12.98 13.91 -9.07
N ILE A 344 -12.66 12.62 -9.14
CA ILE A 344 -13.59 11.56 -8.72
C ILE A 344 -13.64 11.44 -7.20
N ALA A 345 -14.84 11.38 -6.63
CA ALA A 345 -15.08 11.17 -5.21
C ALA A 345 -16.19 10.15 -4.97
N GLY A 346 -16.26 9.58 -3.77
CA GLY A 346 -17.36 8.68 -3.39
C GLY A 346 -18.71 9.41 -3.38
N HIS A 347 -19.68 8.94 -4.16
CA HIS A 347 -21.00 9.56 -4.30
C HIS A 347 -22.14 8.52 -4.37
N MET A 348 -23.35 8.95 -4.03
CA MET A 348 -24.59 8.14 -4.09
C MET A 348 -25.46 8.45 -5.32
N GLY A 349 -24.92 9.21 -6.28
CA GLY A 349 -25.60 9.58 -7.53
C GLY A 349 -25.89 11.08 -7.61
N ILE A 350 -26.58 11.51 -8.68
CA ILE A 350 -26.96 12.91 -8.88
C ILE A 350 -27.92 13.34 -7.77
N SER A 351 -27.66 14.48 -7.10
CA SER A 351 -28.51 14.94 -6.00
C SER A 351 -29.92 15.29 -6.47
N ARG A 352 -30.91 15.09 -5.59
CA ARG A 352 -32.33 15.35 -5.92
C ARG A 352 -32.55 16.80 -6.34
N GLU A 353 -31.90 17.73 -5.66
CA GLU A 353 -31.95 19.15 -5.98
C GLU A 353 -31.38 19.43 -7.38
N THR A 354 -30.25 18.80 -7.73
CA THR A 354 -29.66 18.92 -9.07
C THR A 354 -30.61 18.37 -10.14
N GLN A 355 -31.24 17.21 -9.91
CA GLN A 355 -32.20 16.65 -10.86
C GLN A 355 -33.39 17.59 -11.10
N GLU A 356 -33.93 18.21 -10.05
CA GLU A 356 -35.05 19.16 -10.18
C GLU A 356 -34.64 20.45 -10.91
N VAL A 357 -33.46 20.99 -10.59
CA VAL A 357 -32.91 22.15 -11.30
C VAL A 357 -32.68 21.86 -12.78
N MET A 358 -32.17 20.66 -13.11
CA MET A 358 -31.94 20.26 -14.49
C MET A 358 -33.23 20.02 -15.30
N LYS A 359 -34.36 19.75 -14.63
CA LYS A 359 -35.70 19.74 -15.24
C LYS A 359 -36.27 21.15 -15.50
N GLY A 360 -35.60 22.19 -15.03
CA GLY A 360 -36.05 23.59 -15.15
C GLY A 360 -36.89 24.08 -13.97
N ASN A 361 -36.99 23.30 -12.88
CA ASN A 361 -37.68 23.74 -11.68
C ASN A 361 -36.82 24.73 -10.90
N GLN A 362 -37.44 25.81 -10.41
CA GLN A 362 -36.79 26.73 -9.47
C GLN A 362 -36.68 26.08 -8.10
N VAL A 363 -35.46 25.78 -7.67
CA VAL A 363 -35.19 25.14 -6.37
C VAL A 363 -34.36 26.07 -5.51
N GLN A 364 -34.92 26.48 -4.37
CA GLN A 364 -34.20 27.28 -3.40
C GLN A 364 -33.17 26.41 -2.66
N ARG A 365 -31.93 26.44 -3.13
CA ARG A 365 -30.78 25.81 -2.49
C ARG A 365 -30.08 26.82 -1.59
N SER A 366 -29.84 26.48 -0.32
CA SER A 366 -29.10 27.33 0.61
C SER A 366 -27.65 26.86 0.77
N GLY A 367 -26.72 27.82 0.80
CA GLY A 367 -25.31 27.60 1.14
C GLY A 367 -24.60 26.61 0.21
N ILE A 368 -23.89 25.67 0.83
CA ILE A 368 -22.92 24.78 0.19
C ILE A 368 -23.53 23.76 -0.80
N SER A 369 -24.84 23.51 -0.71
CA SER A 369 -25.57 22.58 -1.60
C SER A 369 -25.56 22.96 -3.08
N ARG A 370 -25.12 24.18 -3.42
CA ARG A 370 -25.00 24.68 -4.80
C ARG A 370 -23.67 24.33 -5.49
N ILE A 371 -22.75 23.63 -4.81
CA ILE A 371 -21.41 23.36 -5.34
C ILE A 371 -21.30 22.00 -6.01
N CYS A 372 -21.73 20.94 -5.32
CA CYS A 372 -21.62 19.59 -5.85
C CYS A 372 -22.86 19.20 -6.64
N THR A 373 -22.63 18.61 -7.81
CA THR A 373 -23.68 18.06 -8.68
C THR A 373 -24.26 16.74 -8.17
N HIS A 374 -23.51 16.02 -7.34
CA HIS A 374 -23.85 14.71 -6.81
C HIS A 374 -24.00 14.74 -5.30
N GLN A 375 -24.72 13.77 -4.76
CA GLN A 375 -24.76 13.53 -3.32
C GLN A 375 -23.48 12.81 -2.91
N LEU A 376 -22.56 13.53 -2.24
CA LEU A 376 -21.33 12.94 -1.69
C LEU A 376 -21.67 11.92 -0.61
N GLN A 377 -20.88 10.85 -0.53
CA GLN A 377 -21.05 9.78 0.47
C GLN A 377 -20.73 10.28 1.88
N ASP A 378 -19.69 11.12 2.01
CA ASP A 378 -19.29 11.74 3.28
C ASP A 378 -18.98 13.24 3.08
N PRO A 379 -20.02 14.09 2.96
CA PRO A 379 -19.84 15.51 2.71
C PRO A 379 -19.08 16.25 3.83
N GLN A 380 -19.16 15.76 5.07
CA GLN A 380 -18.56 16.42 6.24
C GLN A 380 -17.03 16.32 6.25
N HIS A 381 -16.46 15.31 5.58
CA HIS A 381 -15.02 15.14 5.47
C HIS A 381 -14.50 15.43 4.05
N ASP A 382 -15.37 15.80 3.11
CA ASP A 382 -14.94 16.13 1.75
C ASP A 382 -14.14 17.45 1.73
N PRO A 383 -12.89 17.43 1.22
CA PRO A 383 -12.00 18.58 1.33
C PRO A 383 -12.39 19.74 0.42
N ILE A 384 -12.92 19.51 -0.79
CA ILE A 384 -13.41 20.58 -1.67
C ILE A 384 -14.64 21.24 -1.04
N TRP A 385 -15.59 20.45 -0.58
CA TRP A 385 -16.80 20.90 0.08
C TRP A 385 -16.50 21.80 1.28
N ASN A 386 -15.66 21.32 2.20
CA ASN A 386 -15.26 22.07 3.38
C ASN A 386 -14.45 23.32 3.05
N ALA A 387 -13.53 23.26 2.08
CA ALA A 387 -12.75 24.42 1.66
C ALA A 387 -13.64 25.51 1.04
N CYS A 388 -14.60 25.14 0.19
CA CYS A 388 -15.56 26.11 -0.36
C CYS A 388 -16.39 26.76 0.75
N GLN A 389 -16.80 26.00 1.76
CA GLN A 389 -17.51 26.53 2.93
C GLN A 389 -16.66 27.56 3.68
N ASN A 390 -15.42 27.20 4.01
CA ASN A 390 -14.51 28.04 4.78
C ASN A 390 -14.10 29.32 4.04
N LEU A 391 -14.00 29.25 2.70
CA LEU A 391 -13.64 30.37 1.84
C LEU A 391 -14.85 31.20 1.38
N ASN A 392 -16.07 30.85 1.84
CA ASN A 392 -17.32 31.50 1.47
C ASN A 392 -17.56 31.53 -0.06
N LEU A 393 -17.22 30.44 -0.74
CA LEU A 393 -17.48 30.18 -2.15
C LEU A 393 -18.77 29.35 -2.28
N LEU A 394 -19.92 29.98 -2.06
CA LEU A 394 -21.21 29.28 -1.89
C LEU A 394 -22.14 29.38 -3.12
N ASN A 395 -21.67 29.94 -4.23
CA ASN A 395 -22.47 30.22 -5.43
C ASN A 395 -23.75 31.00 -5.11
N THR A 396 -23.64 32.02 -4.26
CA THR A 396 -24.74 32.96 -3.98
C THR A 396 -24.89 33.95 -5.14
N ASP A 397 -26.02 34.64 -5.19
CA ASP A 397 -26.31 35.60 -6.26
C ASP A 397 -25.36 36.82 -6.24
N GLN A 398 -24.71 37.07 -5.10
CA GLN A 398 -23.67 38.08 -4.95
C GLN A 398 -22.30 37.60 -5.42
N ASP A 399 -22.07 36.30 -5.50
CA ASP A 399 -20.76 35.76 -5.90
C ASP A 399 -20.49 35.98 -7.39
N ARG A 400 -19.23 36.25 -7.68
CA ARG A 400 -18.70 36.42 -9.05
C ARG A 400 -17.83 35.25 -9.47
N VAL A 401 -17.40 34.44 -8.52
CA VAL A 401 -16.70 33.17 -8.77
C VAL A 401 -17.62 32.03 -8.39
N HIS A 402 -17.86 31.13 -9.34
CA HIS A 402 -18.77 29.99 -9.21
C HIS A 402 -18.00 28.68 -9.30
N VAL A 403 -18.16 27.81 -8.32
CA VAL A 403 -17.51 26.50 -8.26
C VAL A 403 -18.53 25.40 -8.53
N ILE A 404 -18.29 24.57 -9.55
CA ILE A 404 -19.08 23.37 -9.83
C ILE A 404 -18.19 22.14 -9.63
N PHE A 405 -18.48 21.37 -8.60
CA PHE A 405 -17.81 20.11 -8.29
C PHE A 405 -18.56 18.93 -8.95
N MET A 406 -17.87 18.26 -9.87
CA MET A 406 -18.35 17.07 -10.57
C MET A 406 -17.51 15.85 -10.14
N PRO A 407 -17.99 15.06 -9.16
CA PRO A 407 -17.24 13.95 -8.58
C PRO A 407 -17.24 12.67 -9.44
N VAL A 408 -17.34 12.81 -10.77
CA VAL A 408 -17.53 11.70 -11.73
C VAL A 408 -16.56 11.81 -12.91
N TYR A 409 -16.36 10.69 -13.63
CA TYR A 409 -15.71 10.72 -14.93
C TYR A 409 -16.62 11.40 -15.96
N LEU A 410 -16.02 12.24 -16.80
CA LEU A 410 -16.67 12.84 -17.97
C LEU A 410 -16.52 11.91 -19.17
N ASP A 411 -17.31 10.85 -19.23
CA ASP A 411 -17.28 9.83 -20.30
C ASP A 411 -18.32 10.07 -21.40
N GLY A 412 -19.20 11.06 -21.22
CA GLY A 412 -20.30 11.38 -22.10
C GLY A 412 -21.67 10.87 -21.64
N TYR A 413 -21.73 10.12 -20.53
CA TYR A 413 -22.93 9.49 -19.99
C TYR A 413 -23.17 9.82 -18.50
N ASP A 414 -22.62 10.94 -18.02
CA ASP A 414 -22.71 11.40 -16.63
C ASP A 414 -24.13 11.83 -16.21
N GLY A 415 -25.08 11.90 -17.14
CA GLY A 415 -26.48 12.22 -16.88
C GLY A 415 -26.77 13.73 -16.70
N LEU A 416 -25.74 14.57 -16.69
CA LEU A 416 -25.86 16.02 -16.49
C LEU A 416 -25.36 16.80 -17.70
N LEU A 417 -24.05 16.82 -17.90
CA LEU A 417 -23.40 17.52 -18.99
C LEU A 417 -23.40 16.66 -20.27
N ASN A 418 -23.27 15.34 -20.11
CA ASN A 418 -23.20 14.35 -21.20
C ASN A 418 -22.18 14.79 -22.26
N MET A 419 -20.96 15.08 -21.81
CA MET A 419 -19.82 15.48 -22.62
C MET A 419 -18.60 14.68 -22.21
N LYS A 420 -17.75 14.33 -23.18
CA LYS A 420 -16.47 13.68 -22.87
C LYS A 420 -15.52 14.72 -22.27
N TYR A 421 -14.57 14.25 -21.46
CA TYR A 421 -13.56 15.07 -20.79
C TYR A 421 -12.93 16.14 -21.71
N TYR A 422 -12.44 15.72 -22.87
CA TYR A 422 -11.78 16.63 -23.81
C TYR A 422 -12.74 17.62 -24.49
N ASP A 423 -14.02 17.27 -24.62
CA ASP A 423 -15.04 18.20 -25.11
C ASP A 423 -15.29 19.31 -24.08
N VAL A 424 -15.29 18.96 -22.79
CA VAL A 424 -15.41 19.95 -21.71
C VAL A 424 -14.18 20.83 -21.66
N LEU A 425 -12.98 20.22 -21.65
CA LEU A 425 -11.70 20.91 -21.61
C LEU A 425 -11.57 21.93 -22.76
N SER A 426 -11.88 21.53 -24.00
CA SER A 426 -11.82 22.42 -25.17
C SER A 426 -12.80 23.59 -25.15
N GLY A 427 -13.87 23.51 -24.34
CA GLY A 427 -14.79 24.63 -24.10
C GLY A 427 -14.32 25.61 -23.01
N CYS A 428 -13.29 25.26 -22.24
CA CYS A 428 -12.71 26.11 -21.20
C CYS A 428 -11.79 27.18 -21.80
N ASN A 429 -11.65 28.31 -21.09
CA ASN A 429 -10.68 29.33 -21.42
C ASN A 429 -9.27 28.98 -20.93
N MET A 430 -9.17 28.26 -19.81
CA MET A 430 -7.89 27.90 -19.20
C MET A 430 -8.00 26.66 -18.29
N GLY A 431 -7.01 25.78 -18.38
CA GLY A 431 -6.78 24.71 -17.41
C GLY A 431 -5.93 25.22 -16.23
N VAL A 432 -6.26 24.84 -15.00
CA VAL A 432 -5.55 25.32 -13.79
C VAL A 432 -5.09 24.13 -12.96
N PHE A 433 -3.78 23.85 -13.02
CA PHE A 433 -3.14 22.70 -12.37
C PHE A 433 -1.93 23.14 -11.51
N PRO A 434 -2.17 23.84 -10.38
CA PRO A 434 -1.10 24.38 -9.54
C PRO A 434 -0.49 23.28 -8.64
N SER A 435 -0.11 22.15 -9.21
CA SER A 435 0.33 20.95 -8.49
C SER A 435 1.58 21.17 -7.64
N VAL A 436 1.52 20.68 -6.40
CA VAL A 436 2.63 20.62 -5.44
C VAL A 436 3.52 19.38 -5.69
N TYR A 437 2.90 18.27 -6.10
CA TYR A 437 3.60 17.04 -6.44
C TYR A 437 3.01 16.42 -7.70
N GLU A 438 3.75 16.57 -8.80
CA GLU A 438 3.35 16.06 -10.11
C GLU A 438 4.58 15.63 -10.90
N PRO A 439 4.90 14.33 -10.91
CA PRO A 439 6.12 13.84 -11.53
C PRO A 439 6.25 14.17 -13.01
N TRP A 440 5.13 14.22 -13.74
CA TRP A 440 5.10 14.73 -15.11
C TRP A 440 4.08 15.86 -15.24
N GLY A 441 2.81 15.55 -15.45
CA GLY A 441 1.78 16.56 -15.73
C GLY A 441 1.09 16.30 -17.05
N TYR A 442 0.34 15.19 -17.12
CA TYR A 442 -0.45 14.86 -18.30
C TYR A 442 -1.58 15.87 -18.51
N THR A 443 -2.30 16.24 -17.46
CA THR A 443 -3.45 17.16 -17.56
C THR A 443 -3.08 18.53 -18.16
N PRO A 444 -2.00 19.22 -17.72
CA PRO A 444 -1.57 20.46 -18.39
C PRO A 444 -1.11 20.22 -19.83
N LEU A 445 -0.43 19.11 -20.13
CA LEU A 445 -0.04 18.75 -21.50
C LEU A 445 -1.28 18.50 -22.41
N GLU A 446 -2.28 17.79 -21.90
CA GLU A 446 -3.55 17.54 -22.60
C GLU A 446 -4.32 18.85 -22.83
N SER A 447 -4.36 19.75 -21.83
CA SER A 447 -4.89 21.11 -22.00
C SER A 447 -4.22 21.82 -23.17
N CYS A 448 -2.89 21.81 -23.22
CA CYS A 448 -2.14 22.38 -24.33
C CYS A 448 -2.43 21.70 -25.67
N ALA A 449 -2.57 20.38 -25.69
CA ALA A 449 -2.87 19.63 -26.90
C ALA A 449 -4.23 20.01 -27.49
N TYR A 450 -5.24 20.27 -26.66
CA TYR A 450 -6.55 20.78 -27.09
C TYR A 450 -6.59 22.31 -27.25
N SER A 451 -5.42 22.95 -27.36
CA SER A 451 -5.27 24.40 -27.57
C SER A 451 -5.90 25.23 -26.45
N VAL A 452 -5.89 24.71 -25.21
CA VAL A 452 -6.38 25.41 -24.01
C VAL A 452 -5.16 25.87 -23.21
N PRO A 453 -4.94 27.19 -23.05
CA PRO A 453 -3.87 27.73 -22.21
C PRO A 453 -3.96 27.15 -20.80
N THR A 454 -2.82 26.91 -20.17
CA THR A 454 -2.80 26.21 -18.88
C THR A 454 -1.90 26.90 -17.87
N VAL A 455 -2.28 26.82 -16.60
CA VAL A 455 -1.39 27.11 -15.47
C VAL A 455 -0.83 25.79 -14.94
N THR A 456 0.48 25.73 -14.74
CA THR A 456 1.18 24.63 -14.05
C THR A 456 2.31 25.20 -13.19
N THR A 457 3.18 24.36 -12.64
CA THR A 457 4.19 24.78 -11.64
C THR A 457 5.61 24.48 -12.10
N ASP A 458 6.57 25.29 -11.64
CA ASP A 458 8.00 25.13 -11.88
C ASP A 458 8.64 23.95 -11.10
N ILE A 459 7.81 23.16 -10.40
CA ILE A 459 8.18 21.92 -9.73
C ILE A 459 7.46 20.69 -10.29
N SER A 460 6.52 20.88 -11.23
CA SER A 460 5.92 19.79 -12.01
C SER A 460 6.87 19.38 -13.14
N GLY A 461 6.89 18.09 -13.51
CA GLY A 461 7.79 17.61 -14.56
C GLY A 461 7.61 18.30 -15.92
N PHE A 462 6.35 18.50 -16.34
CA PHE A 462 5.99 19.19 -17.57
C PHE A 462 6.33 20.68 -17.48
N GLY A 463 6.04 21.33 -16.35
CA GLY A 463 6.38 22.74 -16.15
C GLY A 463 7.89 23.00 -16.19
N VAL A 464 8.69 22.15 -15.55
CA VAL A 464 10.16 22.20 -15.64
C VAL A 464 10.64 21.96 -17.07
N TRP A 465 10.08 20.96 -17.76
CA TRP A 465 10.43 20.71 -19.15
C TRP A 465 10.13 21.93 -20.05
N VAL A 466 8.96 22.55 -19.91
CA VAL A 466 8.59 23.77 -20.64
C VAL A 466 9.55 24.91 -20.33
N ASN A 467 9.86 25.13 -19.04
CA ASN A 467 10.78 26.19 -18.61
C ASN A 467 12.17 26.04 -19.23
N ASN A 468 12.67 24.81 -19.31
CA ASN A 468 14.00 24.51 -19.84
C ASN A 468 14.06 24.62 -21.38
N HIS A 469 12.98 24.27 -22.08
CA HIS A 469 12.97 24.21 -23.55
C HIS A 469 12.42 25.47 -24.23
N PHE A 470 11.58 26.25 -23.55
CA PHE A 470 10.93 27.45 -24.09
C PHE A 470 11.04 28.66 -23.14
N PRO A 471 12.25 29.03 -22.69
CA PRO A 471 12.41 30.16 -21.77
C PRO A 471 11.92 31.46 -22.43
N GLY A 472 10.90 32.09 -21.84
CA GLY A 472 10.32 33.34 -22.36
C GLY A 472 9.40 33.19 -23.58
N GLU A 473 9.27 31.99 -24.17
CA GLU A 473 8.37 31.71 -25.30
C GLU A 473 7.18 30.80 -24.92
N ASN A 474 6.98 30.60 -23.62
CA ASN A 474 6.01 29.67 -23.05
C ASN A 474 4.62 30.28 -22.78
N LYS A 475 4.18 31.34 -23.48
CA LYS A 475 2.91 32.05 -23.17
C LYS A 475 1.69 31.12 -23.01
N GLY A 476 1.62 30.02 -23.76
CA GLY A 476 0.53 29.04 -23.63
C GLY A 476 0.52 28.22 -22.34
N VAL A 477 1.62 28.24 -21.57
CA VAL A 477 1.84 27.54 -20.31
C VAL A 477 2.36 28.55 -19.27
N ILE A 478 1.46 28.98 -18.38
CA ILE A 478 1.80 29.88 -17.28
C ILE A 478 2.40 29.07 -16.14
N LEU A 479 3.61 29.43 -15.71
CA LEU A 479 4.33 28.73 -14.65
C LEU A 479 4.20 29.50 -13.32
N LEU A 480 3.64 28.83 -12.32
CA LEU A 480 3.71 29.28 -10.93
C LEU A 480 5.07 28.93 -10.33
N ASN A 481 5.66 29.90 -9.64
CA ASN A 481 6.94 29.76 -8.99
C ASN A 481 6.76 29.31 -7.54
N TYR A 482 7.17 28.08 -7.26
CA TYR A 482 7.17 27.50 -5.91
C TYR A 482 8.50 27.70 -5.19
N ASN A 483 9.57 27.98 -5.92
CA ASN A 483 10.92 28.04 -5.38
C ASN A 483 11.08 29.14 -4.32
N ARG A 484 11.29 28.72 -3.06
CA ARG A 484 11.44 29.61 -1.88
C ARG A 484 10.26 30.57 -1.68
N LYS A 485 9.08 30.19 -2.14
CA LYS A 485 7.84 30.97 -1.97
C LYS A 485 6.99 30.39 -0.86
N SER A 486 6.44 31.28 -0.05
CA SER A 486 5.41 30.92 0.92
C SER A 486 4.11 30.56 0.21
N ARG A 487 3.23 29.81 0.88
CA ARG A 487 1.90 29.48 0.36
C ARG A 487 1.12 30.74 -0.05
N ASP A 488 1.17 31.79 0.76
CA ASP A 488 0.48 33.04 0.48
C ASP A 488 0.99 33.74 -0.79
N GLU A 489 2.31 33.72 -1.03
CA GLU A 489 2.89 34.24 -2.26
C GLU A 489 2.43 33.43 -3.48
N ILE A 490 2.41 32.09 -3.38
CA ILE A 490 1.96 31.20 -4.47
C ILE A 490 0.48 31.45 -4.78
N VAL A 491 -0.38 31.52 -3.77
CA VAL A 491 -1.81 31.83 -3.92
C VAL A 491 -2.01 33.21 -4.53
N SER A 492 -1.20 34.20 -4.13
CA SER A 492 -1.28 35.56 -4.66
C SER A 492 -0.83 35.62 -6.12
N GLN A 493 0.21 34.89 -6.50
CA GLN A 493 0.65 34.77 -7.88
C GLN A 493 -0.41 34.10 -8.76
N LEU A 494 -1.03 33.00 -8.31
CA LEU A 494 -2.14 32.37 -9.01
C LEU A 494 -3.35 33.31 -9.14
N THR A 495 -3.66 34.04 -8.08
CA THR A 495 -4.72 35.06 -8.07
C THR A 495 -4.47 36.12 -9.14
N GLU A 496 -3.23 36.60 -9.25
CA GLU A 496 -2.83 37.58 -10.25
C GLU A 496 -2.95 37.02 -11.68
N HIS A 497 -2.47 35.81 -11.94
CA HIS A 497 -2.57 35.20 -13.27
C HIS A 497 -4.01 35.01 -13.73
N ILE A 498 -4.90 34.52 -12.86
CA ILE A 498 -6.32 34.37 -13.19
C ILE A 498 -7.00 35.73 -13.38
N THR A 499 -6.67 36.72 -12.53
CA THR A 499 -7.24 38.08 -12.66
C THR A 499 -6.78 38.75 -13.96
N ASN A 500 -5.51 38.57 -14.35
CA ASN A 500 -4.98 39.07 -15.62
C ASN A 500 -5.66 38.40 -16.82
N HIS A 501 -6.03 37.13 -16.71
CA HIS A 501 -6.77 36.43 -17.75
C HIS A 501 -8.14 37.05 -18.06
N LEU A 502 -8.81 37.67 -17.07
CA LEU A 502 -10.06 38.43 -17.29
C LEU A 502 -9.88 39.62 -18.25
N ARG A 503 -8.64 40.13 -18.38
CA ARG A 503 -8.29 41.30 -19.20
C ARG A 503 -7.78 40.93 -20.60
N TRP A 504 -7.59 39.65 -20.90
CA TRP A 504 -7.11 39.22 -22.20
C TRP A 504 -8.07 39.61 -23.32
N THR A 505 -7.51 40.18 -24.38
CA THR A 505 -8.22 40.44 -25.63
C THR A 505 -8.42 39.15 -26.42
N ALA A 506 -9.24 39.19 -27.48
CA ALA A 506 -9.39 38.05 -28.38
C ALA A 506 -8.06 37.66 -29.05
N GLU A 507 -7.18 38.63 -29.32
CA GLU A 507 -5.86 38.38 -29.90
C GLU A 507 -4.92 37.74 -28.87
N ASP A 508 -4.94 38.20 -27.62
CA ASP A 508 -4.17 37.55 -26.54
C ASP A 508 -4.58 36.09 -26.38
N ILE A 509 -5.89 35.81 -26.33
CA ILE A 509 -6.42 34.44 -26.23
C ILE A 509 -5.89 33.60 -27.39
N LYS A 510 -5.98 34.10 -28.63
CA LYS A 510 -5.52 33.40 -29.82
C LYS A 510 -4.02 33.09 -29.77
N ASP A 511 -3.18 34.07 -29.41
CA ASP A 511 -1.73 33.87 -29.25
C ASP A 511 -1.42 32.75 -28.23
N HIS A 512 -2.09 32.79 -27.06
CA HIS A 512 -1.91 31.77 -26.02
C HIS A 512 -2.35 30.38 -26.48
N LYS A 513 -3.47 30.26 -27.22
CA LYS A 513 -3.94 28.99 -27.80
C LYS A 513 -2.95 28.39 -28.79
N ILE A 514 -2.41 29.22 -29.70
CA ILE A 514 -1.41 28.81 -30.69
C ILE A 514 -0.14 28.32 -29.97
N LYS A 515 0.33 29.08 -28.98
CA LYS A 515 1.53 28.71 -28.20
C LYS A 515 1.31 27.44 -27.37
N ALA A 516 0.13 27.24 -26.79
CA ALA A 516 -0.21 26.02 -26.08
C ALA A 516 -0.13 24.80 -27.01
N ARG A 517 -0.76 24.88 -28.19
CA ARG A 517 -0.70 23.81 -29.20
C ARG A 517 0.73 23.55 -29.69
N PHE A 518 1.52 24.60 -29.91
CA PHE A 518 2.93 24.49 -30.30
C PHE A 518 3.75 23.69 -29.26
N ILE A 519 3.60 24.01 -27.97
CA ILE A 519 4.30 23.30 -26.89
C ILE A 519 3.88 21.83 -26.86
N ALA A 520 2.57 21.53 -26.99
CA ALA A 520 2.09 20.15 -27.03
C ALA A 520 2.65 19.33 -28.21
N ASN A 521 2.80 19.94 -29.39
CA ASN A 521 3.46 19.29 -30.53
C ASN A 521 4.91 18.92 -30.22
N LYS A 522 5.62 19.78 -29.48
CA LYS A 522 7.00 19.53 -29.05
C LYS A 522 7.13 18.52 -27.92
N ALA A 523 6.04 18.27 -27.19
CA ALA A 523 5.93 17.21 -26.19
C ALA A 523 5.24 15.94 -26.74
N SER A 524 5.25 15.73 -28.06
CA SER A 524 4.66 14.54 -28.68
C SER A 524 5.61 13.34 -28.61
N TRP A 525 5.05 12.13 -28.71
CA TRP A 525 5.85 10.90 -28.80
C TRP A 525 6.79 10.88 -30.01
N LYS A 526 6.46 11.59 -31.10
CA LYS A 526 7.37 11.73 -32.24
C LYS A 526 8.71 12.38 -31.84
N GLU A 527 8.67 13.33 -30.92
CA GLU A 527 9.86 14.04 -30.42
C GLU A 527 10.52 13.26 -29.25
N PHE A 528 9.73 12.59 -28.40
CA PHE A 528 10.24 11.91 -27.19
C PHE A 528 10.64 10.45 -27.35
N TYR A 529 10.03 9.70 -28.27
CA TYR A 529 10.34 8.28 -28.48
C TYR A 529 11.81 8.00 -28.84
N PRO A 530 12.52 8.86 -29.61
CA PRO A 530 13.96 8.71 -29.81
C PRO A 530 14.78 8.65 -28.51
N ILE A 531 14.33 9.29 -27.44
CA ILE A 531 14.98 9.26 -26.12
C ILE A 531 14.87 7.85 -25.49
N TYR A 532 13.74 7.17 -25.68
CA TYR A 532 13.56 5.77 -25.25
C TYR A 532 14.51 4.82 -25.99
N LEU A 533 14.70 5.03 -27.29
CA LEU A 533 15.68 4.25 -28.08
C LEU A 533 17.11 4.41 -27.55
N ASN A 534 17.46 5.61 -27.06
CA ASN A 534 18.75 5.84 -26.41
C ASN A 534 18.87 5.05 -25.10
N ALA A 535 17.81 5.01 -24.28
CA ALA A 535 17.79 4.19 -23.06
C ALA A 535 17.96 2.69 -23.37
N TYR A 536 17.30 2.18 -24.42
CA TYR A 536 17.48 0.80 -24.89
C TYR A 536 18.92 0.51 -25.31
N SER A 537 19.57 1.46 -25.99
CA SER A 537 20.98 1.37 -26.36
C SER A 537 21.90 1.35 -25.13
N MET A 538 21.60 2.16 -24.11
CA MET A 538 22.37 2.20 -22.86
C MET A 538 22.28 0.89 -22.09
N ALA A 539 21.07 0.36 -21.88
CA ALA A 539 20.86 -0.92 -21.22
C ALA A 539 21.54 -2.08 -21.96
N SER A 540 21.42 -2.11 -23.30
CA SER A 540 22.06 -3.09 -24.17
C SER A 540 23.59 -3.10 -24.02
N LYS A 541 24.22 -1.91 -23.97
CA LYS A 541 25.67 -1.77 -23.77
C LYS A 541 26.11 -2.28 -22.41
N THR A 542 25.37 -1.96 -21.35
CA THR A 542 25.66 -2.41 -19.98
C THR A 542 25.52 -3.94 -19.85
N ALA A 543 24.46 -4.53 -20.41
CA ALA A 543 24.28 -5.97 -20.46
C ALA A 543 25.40 -6.68 -21.25
N SER A 544 25.79 -6.13 -22.40
CA SER A 544 26.89 -6.70 -23.20
C SER A 544 28.22 -6.71 -22.43
N LYS A 545 28.51 -5.65 -21.66
CA LYS A 545 29.69 -5.60 -20.79
C LYS A 545 29.62 -6.66 -19.68
N ARG A 546 28.45 -6.83 -19.05
CA ARG A 546 28.25 -7.89 -18.04
C ARG A 546 28.46 -9.28 -18.64
N GLN A 547 27.87 -9.57 -19.79
CA GLN A 547 28.02 -10.85 -20.47
C GLN A 547 29.48 -11.12 -20.84
N TYR A 548 30.18 -10.14 -21.42
CA TYR A 548 31.61 -10.28 -21.73
C TYR A 548 32.45 -10.58 -20.48
N LEU A 549 32.18 -9.92 -19.35
CA LEU A 549 32.86 -10.22 -18.08
C LEU A 549 32.54 -11.65 -17.59
N MET A 550 31.31 -12.11 -17.75
CA MET A 550 30.91 -13.49 -17.38
C MET A 550 31.54 -14.55 -18.29
N ASP A 551 31.72 -14.26 -19.58
CA ASP A 551 32.33 -15.19 -20.54
C ASP A 551 33.86 -15.23 -20.43
N THR A 552 34.49 -14.10 -20.07
CA THR A 552 35.96 -13.98 -19.98
C THR A 552 36.52 -14.34 -18.61
N SER A 553 35.73 -14.20 -17.55
CA SER A 553 36.05 -14.81 -16.27
C SER A 553 35.54 -16.25 -16.28
N ALA A 554 36.39 -17.24 -16.04
CA ALA A 554 35.96 -18.61 -15.75
C ALA A 554 35.23 -18.67 -14.40
N TYR A 555 34.10 -17.96 -14.29
CA TYR A 555 33.37 -17.74 -13.06
C TYR A 555 32.39 -18.89 -12.88
N LYS A 556 32.87 -19.97 -12.25
CA LYS A 556 31.97 -20.80 -11.44
C LYS A 556 31.24 -19.85 -10.48
N ARG A 557 29.91 -19.83 -10.52
CA ARG A 557 29.10 -19.38 -9.38
C ARG A 557 29.37 -20.34 -8.21
N GLU A 558 30.50 -20.17 -7.54
CA GLU A 558 30.65 -20.53 -6.14
C GLU A 558 30.53 -19.24 -5.35
N ALA A 559 29.30 -18.84 -5.06
CA ALA A 559 29.06 -18.08 -3.85
C ALA A 559 29.24 -19.03 -2.66
N PHE A 560 30.50 -19.36 -2.36
CA PHE A 560 30.90 -19.79 -1.04
C PHE A 560 30.79 -18.54 -0.16
N TYR A 561 29.62 -18.31 0.44
CA TYR A 561 29.67 -17.83 1.81
C TYR A 561 30.13 -19.03 2.64
N PRO A 562 31.14 -18.91 3.51
CA PRO A 562 31.26 -19.87 4.58
C PRO A 562 29.90 -19.83 5.28
N GLY A 563 29.10 -20.87 5.04
CA GLY A 563 28.05 -21.21 5.96
C GLY A 563 28.76 -21.28 7.29
N ARG A 564 28.58 -20.25 8.12
CA ARG A 564 28.40 -20.54 9.53
C ARG A 564 27.21 -21.48 9.51
N VAL A 565 27.53 -22.77 9.54
CA VAL A 565 26.71 -23.73 10.24
C VAL A 565 26.47 -23.06 11.57
N PHE A 566 25.33 -22.38 11.70
CA PHE A 566 24.77 -22.20 13.01
C PHE A 566 24.42 -23.62 13.44
N MET A 567 25.41 -24.29 14.04
CA MET A 567 25.08 -25.06 15.22
C MET A 567 24.49 -24.01 16.15
N LYS A 568 23.17 -23.76 16.04
CA LYS A 568 22.43 -23.33 17.21
C LYS A 568 22.84 -24.35 18.27
N PRO A 569 23.48 -23.95 19.38
CA PRO A 569 23.52 -24.83 20.51
C PRO A 569 22.05 -25.15 20.77
N LYS A 570 21.67 -26.43 20.64
CA LYS A 570 20.45 -26.88 21.30
C LYS A 570 20.78 -26.79 22.77
N PHE A 571 20.58 -25.62 23.36
CA PHE A 571 20.46 -25.51 24.80
C PHE A 571 19.22 -26.33 25.13
N ARG A 572 19.44 -27.57 25.56
CA ARG A 572 18.45 -28.23 26.40
C ARG A 572 18.46 -27.41 27.68
N SER A 573 17.42 -26.63 27.92
CA SER A 573 17.16 -26.17 29.27
C SER A 573 16.98 -27.44 30.10
N LEU A 574 17.96 -27.75 30.93
CA LEU A 574 17.81 -28.76 31.96
C LEU A 574 16.84 -28.15 32.97
N SER A 575 15.55 -28.43 32.80
CA SER A 575 14.55 -28.16 33.83
C SER A 575 14.82 -29.15 34.96
N VAL A 576 15.62 -28.73 35.94
CA VAL A 576 15.82 -29.50 37.17
C VAL A 576 14.54 -29.35 37.98
N PHE A 577 13.68 -30.35 37.93
CA PHE A 577 12.53 -30.41 38.83
C PHE A 577 13.04 -30.79 40.21
N THR A 578 12.73 -29.97 41.22
CA THR A 578 12.94 -30.33 42.61
C THR A 578 12.02 -31.51 42.92
N GLU A 579 12.58 -32.69 43.20
CA GLU A 579 11.80 -33.80 43.73
C GLU A 579 11.27 -33.42 45.10
N LEU A 580 9.94 -33.40 45.24
CA LEU A 580 9.31 -33.15 46.54
C LEU A 580 9.41 -34.41 47.40
N PRO A 581 9.57 -34.27 48.73
CA PRO A 581 9.43 -35.41 49.64
C PRO A 581 8.09 -36.12 49.43
N ASP A 582 8.05 -37.46 49.56
CA ASP A 582 6.85 -38.27 49.33
C ASP A 582 5.59 -37.76 50.05
N ARG A 583 5.78 -37.16 51.24
CA ARG A 583 4.71 -36.58 52.06
C ARG A 583 4.05 -35.34 51.46
N LEU A 584 4.68 -34.69 50.48
CA LEU A 584 4.23 -33.44 49.86
C LEU A 584 4.05 -33.57 48.34
N LYS A 585 4.08 -34.79 47.79
CA LYS A 585 4.07 -35.04 46.34
C LYS A 585 2.87 -34.41 45.62
N ASP A 586 1.69 -34.39 46.26
CA ASP A 586 0.44 -33.91 45.65
C ASP A 586 0.40 -32.37 45.55
N LEU A 587 1.38 -31.69 46.16
CA LEU A 587 1.54 -30.24 46.05
C LEU A 587 1.80 -29.82 44.61
N TRP A 588 2.45 -30.66 43.80
CA TRP A 588 2.60 -30.40 42.36
C TRP A 588 1.25 -30.42 41.63
N ASP A 589 0.37 -31.35 41.97
CA ASP A 589 -0.94 -31.45 41.32
C ASP A 589 -1.84 -30.26 41.65
N ILE A 590 -1.78 -29.78 42.90
CA ILE A 590 -2.44 -28.55 43.32
C ILE A 590 -1.80 -27.33 42.62
N ALA A 591 -0.46 -27.27 42.52
CA ALA A 591 0.22 -26.13 41.88
C ALA A 591 -0.09 -26.00 40.38
N TYR A 592 -0.24 -27.12 39.66
CA TYR A 592 -0.62 -27.15 38.24
C TYR A 592 -2.13 -27.06 37.99
N ASN A 593 -2.95 -26.94 39.04
CA ASN A 593 -4.39 -26.71 38.93
C ASN A 593 -4.76 -25.37 39.58
N LEU A 594 -5.28 -24.43 38.79
CA LEU A 594 -5.56 -23.07 39.27
C LEU A 594 -6.72 -22.95 40.26
N TRP A 595 -7.30 -24.05 40.72
CA TRP A 595 -8.41 -24.06 41.68
C TRP A 595 -8.17 -23.18 42.92
N TRP A 596 -6.94 -23.15 43.43
CA TRP A 596 -6.56 -22.30 44.57
C TRP A 596 -6.67 -20.78 44.29
N THR A 597 -6.73 -20.35 43.02
CA THR A 597 -6.71 -18.93 42.66
C THR A 597 -8.01 -18.18 42.99
N TRP A 598 -9.14 -18.88 43.12
CA TRP A 598 -10.43 -18.31 43.56
C TRP A 598 -10.94 -18.87 44.90
N ASN A 599 -10.07 -19.60 45.61
CA ASN A 599 -10.31 -20.11 46.96
C ASN A 599 -9.17 -19.61 47.87
N PRO A 600 -9.23 -18.35 48.34
CA PRO A 600 -8.13 -17.68 49.03
C PRO A 600 -7.59 -18.46 50.24
N GLU A 601 -8.44 -19.21 50.94
CA GLU A 601 -8.07 -20.06 52.08
C GLU A 601 -7.08 -21.18 51.74
N TYR A 602 -6.94 -21.54 50.46
CA TYR A 602 -6.01 -22.57 50.01
C TYR A 602 -4.68 -22.00 49.49
N GLN A 603 -4.58 -20.68 49.29
CA GLN A 603 -3.31 -20.02 48.97
C GLN A 603 -2.29 -20.12 50.10
N GLU A 604 -2.79 -20.22 51.33
CA GLU A 604 -2.00 -20.37 52.56
C GLU A 604 -1.02 -21.56 52.50
N VAL A 605 -1.36 -22.62 51.74
CA VAL A 605 -0.51 -23.80 51.58
C VAL A 605 0.81 -23.49 50.86
N PHE A 606 0.82 -22.49 49.98
CA PHE A 606 2.01 -22.03 49.26
C PHE A 606 2.71 -20.92 50.04
N GLU A 607 1.97 -19.95 50.55
CA GLU A 607 2.51 -18.82 51.32
C GLU A 607 3.33 -19.31 52.53
N ARG A 608 2.84 -20.31 53.28
CA ARG A 608 3.52 -20.83 54.47
C ARG A 608 4.84 -21.54 54.19
N ILE A 609 5.10 -21.97 52.96
CA ILE A 609 6.38 -22.57 52.58
C ILE A 609 7.49 -21.53 52.73
N SER A 610 7.27 -20.34 52.17
CA SER A 610 8.15 -19.18 52.30
C SER A 610 7.42 -17.91 51.86
N PRO A 611 6.91 -17.07 52.78
CA PRO A 611 6.18 -15.85 52.44
C PRO A 611 7.04 -14.91 51.57
N LYS A 612 8.34 -14.83 51.90
CA LYS A 612 9.30 -14.01 51.16
C LYS A 612 9.49 -14.43 49.70
N ILE A 613 9.52 -15.73 49.41
CA ILE A 613 9.66 -16.21 48.03
C ILE A 613 8.32 -16.07 47.32
N TRP A 614 7.22 -16.39 48.00
CA TRP A 614 5.85 -16.28 47.49
C TRP A 614 5.54 -14.90 46.92
N ASP A 615 5.84 -13.84 47.68
CA ASP A 615 5.68 -12.44 47.23
C ASP A 615 6.63 -12.11 46.06
N ARG A 616 7.88 -12.59 46.12
CA ARG A 616 8.91 -12.30 45.11
C ARG A 616 8.56 -12.87 43.73
N VAL A 617 7.93 -14.04 43.69
CA VAL A 617 7.56 -14.75 42.46
C VAL A 617 6.14 -14.42 41.98
N PHE A 618 5.54 -13.33 42.48
CA PHE A 618 4.17 -12.90 42.13
C PHE A 618 3.16 -14.04 42.30
N HIS A 619 3.21 -14.70 43.47
CA HIS A 619 2.29 -15.75 43.86
C HIS A 619 2.21 -16.92 42.84
N ASN A 620 3.33 -17.22 42.16
CA ASN A 620 3.47 -18.37 41.27
C ASN A 620 3.97 -19.61 42.05
N PRO A 621 3.13 -20.64 42.26
CA PRO A 621 3.51 -21.81 43.04
C PRO A 621 4.55 -22.69 42.35
N ILE A 622 4.60 -22.68 41.01
CA ILE A 622 5.58 -23.45 40.25
C ILE A 622 6.98 -22.88 40.49
N GLU A 623 7.13 -21.56 40.43
CA GLU A 623 8.40 -20.90 40.72
C GLU A 623 8.79 -21.01 42.18
N LEU A 624 7.85 -20.88 43.11
CA LEU A 624 8.11 -21.08 44.54
C LEU A 624 8.73 -22.46 44.81
N LEU A 625 8.15 -23.52 44.26
CA LEU A 625 8.61 -24.90 44.49
C LEU A 625 9.93 -25.22 43.78
N GLN A 626 10.26 -24.51 42.70
CA GLN A 626 11.56 -24.63 42.03
C GLN A 626 12.67 -23.83 42.73
N ASP A 627 12.34 -22.67 43.31
CA ASP A 627 13.31 -21.76 43.93
C ASP A 627 13.60 -22.09 45.42
N ILE A 628 12.77 -22.90 46.05
CA ILE A 628 12.91 -23.27 47.46
C ILE A 628 14.09 -24.24 47.68
N SER A 629 14.83 -24.05 48.78
CA SER A 629 15.97 -24.93 49.07
C SER A 629 15.53 -26.31 49.56
N PRO A 630 16.29 -27.38 49.28
CA PRO A 630 15.99 -28.73 49.78
C PRO A 630 15.87 -28.80 51.32
N GLU A 631 16.68 -28.04 52.04
CA GLU A 631 16.67 -28.00 53.51
C GLU A 631 15.35 -27.43 54.03
N ARG A 632 14.88 -26.33 53.42
CA ARG A 632 13.61 -25.73 53.79
C ARG A 632 12.43 -26.62 53.41
N MET A 633 12.49 -27.29 52.27
CA MET A 633 11.47 -28.26 51.86
C MET A 633 11.39 -29.43 52.85
N LYS A 634 12.53 -29.92 53.32
CA LYS A 634 12.60 -30.96 54.35
C LYS A 634 11.99 -30.47 55.68
N GLU A 635 12.34 -29.28 56.14
CA GLU A 635 11.78 -28.67 57.36
C GLU A 635 10.24 -28.59 57.30
N ILE A 636 9.69 -28.16 56.16
CA ILE A 636 8.24 -28.08 55.93
C ILE A 636 7.60 -29.47 55.93
N SER A 637 8.25 -30.48 55.36
CA SER A 637 7.75 -31.87 55.33
C SER A 637 7.72 -32.56 56.70
N GLU A 638 8.43 -32.01 57.70
CA GLU A 638 8.48 -32.48 59.08
C GLU A 638 7.61 -31.61 60.02
N ASN A 639 7.02 -30.52 59.52
CA ASN A 639 6.23 -29.59 60.32
C ASN A 639 4.76 -30.03 60.41
N GLU A 640 4.38 -30.62 61.54
CA GLU A 640 3.01 -31.09 61.82
C GLU A 640 1.92 -30.02 61.68
N SER A 641 2.23 -28.75 61.92
CA SER A 641 1.25 -27.67 61.75
C SER A 641 0.98 -27.36 60.27
N TYR A 642 2.01 -27.45 59.43
CA TYR A 642 1.88 -27.31 57.98
C TYR A 642 1.18 -28.52 57.36
N LEU A 643 1.58 -29.74 57.76
CA LEU A 643 0.99 -30.98 57.25
C LEU A 643 -0.52 -31.07 57.47
N ARG A 644 -1.04 -30.50 58.57
CA ARG A 644 -2.50 -30.40 58.80
C ARG A 644 -3.20 -29.48 57.79
N ILE A 645 -2.60 -28.35 57.45
CA ILE A 645 -3.14 -27.40 56.47
C ILE A 645 -3.07 -28.03 55.08
N TYR A 646 -1.92 -28.60 54.73
CA TYR A 646 -1.70 -29.31 53.48
C TYR A 646 -2.71 -30.47 53.30
N GLY A 647 -2.87 -31.33 54.31
CA GLY A 647 -3.85 -32.42 54.28
C GLY A 647 -5.27 -31.93 54.07
N ARG A 648 -5.69 -30.84 54.74
CA ARG A 648 -7.01 -30.22 54.52
C ARG A 648 -7.21 -29.75 53.09
N VAL A 649 -6.16 -29.19 52.46
CA VAL A 649 -6.22 -28.70 51.08
C VAL A 649 -6.29 -29.87 50.11
N VAL A 650 -5.49 -30.92 50.34
CA VAL A 650 -5.52 -32.16 49.53
C VAL A 650 -6.90 -32.82 49.61
N ASP A 651 -7.44 -33.03 50.80
CA ASP A 651 -8.77 -33.62 50.99
C ASP A 651 -9.84 -32.79 50.28
N ALA A 652 -9.81 -31.47 50.41
CA ALA A 652 -10.76 -30.57 49.75
C ALA A 652 -10.61 -30.55 48.22
N PHE A 653 -9.38 -30.64 47.72
CA PHE A 653 -9.09 -30.71 46.29
C PHE A 653 -9.57 -32.03 45.67
N ASP A 654 -9.30 -33.15 46.33
CA ASP A 654 -9.77 -34.47 45.92
C ASP A 654 -11.29 -34.57 45.97
N ASP A 655 -11.92 -34.05 47.02
CA ASP A 655 -13.37 -33.95 47.12
C ASP A 655 -13.96 -33.05 46.03
N PHE A 656 -13.30 -31.95 45.70
CA PHE A 656 -13.69 -31.08 44.60
C PHE A 656 -13.59 -31.82 43.26
N LEU A 657 -12.51 -32.53 42.96
CA LEU A 657 -12.35 -33.16 41.64
C LEU A 657 -13.28 -34.36 41.39
N LYS A 658 -13.93 -34.92 42.42
CA LYS A 658 -14.97 -35.94 42.27
C LYS A 658 -16.10 -35.42 41.37
N ASP A 659 -16.61 -36.31 40.51
CA ASP A 659 -17.72 -35.94 39.64
C ASP A 659 -18.99 -35.76 40.48
N SER A 660 -19.64 -34.61 40.31
CA SER A 660 -20.85 -34.19 41.01
C SER A 660 -21.98 -33.89 40.03
N ASP A 661 -23.21 -33.73 40.54
CA ASP A 661 -24.35 -33.38 39.69
C ASP A 661 -24.13 -32.01 39.02
N CYS A 662 -24.40 -31.95 37.72
CA CYS A 662 -24.32 -30.73 36.93
C CYS A 662 -25.73 -30.32 36.46
N PRO A 663 -26.20 -29.10 36.79
CA PRO A 663 -27.54 -28.63 36.43
C PRO A 663 -27.87 -28.67 34.92
N LEU A 664 -26.86 -28.61 34.06
CA LEU A 664 -27.01 -28.54 32.60
C LEU A 664 -26.92 -29.91 31.90
N ARG A 665 -26.50 -30.98 32.59
CA ARG A 665 -26.35 -32.33 31.98
C ARG A 665 -27.69 -32.99 31.66
N ALA A 666 -28.73 -32.73 32.47
CA ALA A 666 -30.01 -33.42 32.37
C ALA A 666 -30.81 -33.15 31.08
N ASN A 667 -30.58 -32.00 30.41
CA ASN A 667 -31.39 -31.55 29.27
C ASN A 667 -30.64 -31.44 27.93
N ASN A 668 -29.30 -31.58 27.90
CA ASN A 668 -28.49 -31.16 26.74
C ASN A 668 -27.48 -32.21 26.21
N ASN A 669 -27.53 -33.48 26.63
CA ASN A 669 -26.56 -34.53 26.24
C ASN A 669 -25.08 -34.10 26.39
N LEU A 670 -24.79 -33.27 27.40
CA LEU A 670 -23.44 -32.78 27.70
C LEU A 670 -22.71 -33.83 28.55
N THR A 671 -21.58 -34.33 28.06
CA THR A 671 -20.71 -35.28 28.77
C THR A 671 -19.26 -34.82 28.65
N ARG A 672 -18.33 -35.47 29.37
CA ARG A 672 -16.89 -35.16 29.19
C ARG A 672 -16.39 -35.53 27.79
N ASP A 673 -17.02 -36.50 27.13
CA ASP A 673 -16.73 -36.89 25.74
C ASP A 673 -17.44 -35.98 24.71
N ASN A 674 -18.43 -35.21 25.13
CA ASN A 674 -19.14 -34.21 24.32
C ASN A 674 -19.28 -32.88 25.09
N PRO A 675 -18.16 -32.18 25.37
CA PRO A 675 -18.16 -30.97 26.18
C PRO A 675 -18.50 -29.71 25.35
N ILE A 676 -18.78 -28.61 26.04
CA ILE A 676 -18.87 -27.27 25.44
C ILE A 676 -17.46 -26.80 25.03
N ALA A 677 -17.28 -26.40 23.77
CA ALA A 677 -16.05 -25.74 23.32
C ALA A 677 -16.16 -24.22 23.49
N TYR A 678 -15.29 -23.62 24.31
CA TYR A 678 -15.28 -22.19 24.61
C TYR A 678 -14.01 -21.54 24.04
N PHE A 679 -14.16 -20.56 23.16
CA PHE A 679 -13.03 -19.88 22.50
C PHE A 679 -12.96 -18.43 22.95
N SER A 680 -11.79 -18.03 23.43
CA SER A 680 -11.46 -16.64 23.74
C SER A 680 -9.98 -16.41 23.46
N LEU A 681 -9.61 -15.20 23.06
CA LEU A 681 -8.20 -14.85 22.85
C LEU A 681 -7.45 -14.69 24.17
N GLU A 682 -8.16 -14.38 25.26
CA GLU A 682 -7.58 -14.10 26.58
C GLU A 682 -8.41 -14.70 27.72
N TYR A 683 -7.74 -15.00 28.83
CA TYR A 683 -8.35 -15.52 30.06
C TYR A 683 -7.71 -14.90 31.30
N GLY A 684 -8.51 -14.12 32.03
CA GLY A 684 -8.12 -13.50 33.30
C GLY A 684 -8.27 -14.45 34.46
N LEU A 685 -7.24 -15.28 34.70
CA LEU A 685 -7.29 -16.33 35.72
C LEU A 685 -6.56 -15.92 37.00
N HIS A 686 -5.26 -15.58 36.88
CA HIS A 686 -4.38 -15.19 37.97
C HIS A 686 -3.12 -14.50 37.42
N GLU A 687 -2.44 -13.69 38.23
CA GLU A 687 -1.25 -12.90 37.81
C GLU A 687 -0.02 -13.74 37.41
N CYS A 688 0.06 -14.99 37.89
CA CYS A 688 1.08 -15.95 37.45
C CYS A 688 0.92 -16.41 35.98
N LEU A 689 -0.16 -15.98 35.32
CA LEU A 689 -0.47 -16.22 33.92
C LEU A 689 -0.82 -14.90 33.22
N PRO A 690 0.18 -14.15 32.73
CA PRO A 690 -0.05 -12.85 32.13
C PRO A 690 -0.52 -13.00 30.67
N ILE A 691 -1.75 -13.51 30.50
CA ILE A 691 -2.39 -13.83 29.21
C ILE A 691 -3.71 -13.06 29.00
N TYR A 692 -3.91 -11.93 29.69
CA TYR A 692 -5.05 -11.04 29.51
C TYR A 692 -4.69 -9.59 29.84
N ALA A 693 -5.24 -8.60 29.13
CA ALA A 693 -4.99 -7.17 29.39
C ALA A 693 -6.25 -6.32 29.59
N GLY A 694 -7.43 -6.84 29.26
CA GLY A 694 -8.71 -6.11 29.34
C GLY A 694 -9.80 -6.82 30.16
N GLY A 695 -10.89 -6.11 30.43
CA GLY A 695 -12.01 -6.62 31.24
C GLY A 695 -12.76 -7.82 30.64
N LEU A 696 -12.72 -8.00 29.30
CA LEU A 696 -13.31 -9.17 28.64
C LEU A 696 -12.52 -10.47 28.92
N GLY A 697 -11.20 -10.34 29.16
CA GLY A 697 -10.37 -11.46 29.59
C GLY A 697 -10.79 -11.96 30.98
N ILE A 698 -11.05 -11.05 31.92
CA ILE A 698 -11.60 -11.37 33.26
C ILE A 698 -12.90 -12.14 33.14
N LEU A 699 -13.86 -11.65 32.34
CA LEU A 699 -15.13 -12.33 32.10
C LEU A 699 -14.93 -13.77 31.58
N SER A 700 -13.99 -13.95 30.64
CA SER A 700 -13.66 -15.28 30.12
C SER A 700 -13.04 -16.19 31.18
N GLY A 701 -12.20 -15.66 32.07
CA GLY A 701 -11.68 -16.40 33.22
C GLY A 701 -12.79 -16.81 34.20
N ASP A 702 -13.71 -15.89 34.51
CA ASP A 702 -14.83 -16.13 35.41
C ASP A 702 -15.81 -17.17 34.87
N HIS A 703 -16.01 -17.23 33.55
CA HIS A 703 -16.76 -18.31 32.92
C HIS A 703 -16.11 -19.68 33.17
N LEU A 704 -14.79 -19.80 33.06
CA LEU A 704 -14.06 -21.06 33.30
C LEU A 704 -14.16 -21.49 34.76
N LYS A 705 -13.98 -20.55 35.70
CA LYS A 705 -14.11 -20.78 37.15
C LYS A 705 -15.52 -21.24 37.51
N SER A 706 -16.53 -20.53 37.03
CA SER A 706 -17.95 -20.87 37.23
C SER A 706 -18.32 -22.22 36.63
N ALA A 707 -17.86 -22.50 35.40
CA ALA A 707 -18.09 -23.78 34.74
C ALA A 707 -17.45 -24.94 35.52
N SER A 708 -16.25 -24.71 36.07
CA SER A 708 -15.55 -25.65 36.93
C SER A 708 -16.34 -25.94 38.21
N ASP A 709 -16.78 -24.90 38.92
CA ASP A 709 -17.52 -25.05 40.19
C ASP A 709 -18.87 -25.78 39.98
N LEU A 710 -19.58 -25.47 38.89
CA LEU A 710 -20.84 -26.09 38.50
C LEU A 710 -20.69 -27.46 37.80
N ASN A 711 -19.46 -27.98 37.70
CA ASN A 711 -19.11 -29.24 37.05
C ASN A 711 -19.66 -29.37 35.61
N ILE A 712 -19.71 -28.25 34.88
CA ILE A 712 -20.15 -28.18 33.49
C ILE A 712 -19.04 -28.77 32.61
N PRO A 713 -19.32 -29.79 31.78
CA PRO A 713 -18.34 -30.31 30.83
C PRO A 713 -17.98 -29.24 29.80
N MET A 714 -16.82 -28.58 29.98
CA MET A 714 -16.33 -27.51 29.12
C MET A 714 -14.83 -27.69 28.83
N VAL A 715 -14.44 -27.39 27.60
CA VAL A 715 -13.06 -27.28 27.16
C VAL A 715 -12.87 -25.90 26.57
N ALA A 716 -11.90 -25.15 27.09
CA ALA A 716 -11.58 -23.81 26.64
C ALA A 716 -10.34 -23.80 25.73
N VAL A 717 -10.29 -22.87 24.78
CA VAL A 717 -9.16 -22.66 23.87
C VAL A 717 -8.79 -21.18 23.81
N GLY A 718 -7.50 -20.87 23.88
CA GLY A 718 -6.96 -19.51 23.74
C GLY A 718 -5.51 -19.47 23.27
N LEU A 719 -4.86 -18.33 23.46
CA LEU A 719 -3.48 -18.09 23.03
C LEU A 719 -2.51 -18.01 24.22
N LEU A 720 -1.31 -18.56 24.07
CA LEU A 720 -0.23 -18.48 25.06
C LEU A 720 0.82 -17.46 24.63
N TYR A 721 0.87 -16.33 25.33
CA TYR A 721 1.77 -15.22 24.97
C TYR A 721 3.17 -15.35 25.55
N LYS A 722 4.19 -15.15 24.71
CA LYS A 722 5.60 -15.17 25.11
C LYS A 722 5.97 -13.97 25.99
N CYS A 723 5.41 -12.79 25.75
CA CYS A 723 5.51 -11.61 26.61
C CYS A 723 4.11 -11.19 27.05
N GLY A 724 3.88 -11.13 28.36
CA GLY A 724 2.62 -10.67 28.94
C GLY A 724 2.71 -9.19 29.35
N TYR A 725 2.55 -8.93 30.66
CA TYR A 725 2.63 -7.58 31.23
C TYR A 725 4.01 -6.95 31.06
N PHE A 726 4.03 -5.68 30.66
CA PHE A 726 5.25 -4.88 30.63
C PHE A 726 5.60 -4.32 32.01
N LYS A 727 6.89 -4.07 32.23
CA LYS A 727 7.43 -3.38 33.41
C LYS A 727 7.95 -2.02 33.00
N GLN A 728 7.53 -0.99 33.72
CA GLN A 728 8.03 0.37 33.53
C GLN A 728 9.32 0.55 34.33
N VAL A 729 10.37 0.97 33.65
CA VAL A 729 11.68 1.26 34.25
C VAL A 729 12.07 2.68 33.86
N ILE A 730 12.66 3.42 34.77
CA ILE A 730 13.26 4.72 34.47
C ILE A 730 14.71 4.47 34.06
N ASP A 731 15.07 4.87 32.85
CA ASP A 731 16.45 4.74 32.37
C ASP A 731 17.39 5.76 33.04
N LYS A 732 18.69 5.63 32.75
CA LYS A 732 19.73 6.49 33.34
C LYS A 732 19.64 7.95 32.87
N GLU A 733 18.88 8.23 31.81
CA GLU A 733 18.58 9.57 31.29
C GLU A 733 17.28 10.16 31.89
N GLY A 734 16.58 9.41 32.74
CA GLY A 734 15.33 9.83 33.37
C GLY A 734 14.09 9.60 32.50
N ASN A 735 14.20 8.88 31.38
CA ASN A 735 13.05 8.53 30.55
C ASN A 735 12.37 7.28 31.08
N GLN A 736 11.06 7.25 30.96
CA GLN A 736 10.26 6.06 31.23
C GLN A 736 10.33 5.12 30.02
N VAL A 737 10.81 3.90 30.24
CA VAL A 737 11.00 2.86 29.22
C VAL A 737 10.21 1.61 29.62
N ASP A 738 9.42 1.09 28.68
CA ASP A 738 8.68 -0.15 28.87
C ASP A 738 9.56 -1.35 28.52
N THR A 739 9.67 -2.29 29.45
CA THR A 739 10.41 -3.55 29.28
C THR A 739 9.44 -4.72 29.29
N TYR A 740 9.55 -5.63 28.31
CA TYR A 740 8.66 -6.77 28.17
C TYR A 740 9.41 -8.06 28.54
N PRO A 741 9.31 -8.53 29.79
CA PRO A 741 9.96 -9.77 30.19
C PRO A 741 9.36 -10.96 29.43
N GLU A 742 10.21 -11.85 28.94
CA GLU A 742 9.75 -13.10 28.34
C GLU A 742 9.31 -14.08 29.44
N ASN A 743 8.15 -14.68 29.23
CA ASN A 743 7.65 -15.78 30.02
C ASN A 743 8.47 -17.05 29.76
N ASP A 744 8.88 -17.71 30.83
CA ASP A 744 9.40 -19.08 30.78
C ASP A 744 8.26 -20.06 31.07
N PHE A 745 7.72 -20.67 30.01
CA PHE A 745 6.60 -21.60 30.13
C PHE A 745 6.92 -22.83 31.01
N SER A 746 8.20 -23.18 31.21
CA SER A 746 8.59 -24.27 32.11
C SER A 746 8.46 -23.91 33.60
N ARG A 747 8.28 -22.63 33.91
CA ARG A 747 8.10 -22.06 35.25
C ARG A 747 6.65 -21.60 35.49
N MET A 748 5.75 -21.85 34.54
CA MET A 748 4.34 -21.49 34.61
C MET A 748 3.47 -22.73 34.86
N PRO A 749 2.22 -22.57 35.34
CA PRO A 749 1.30 -23.70 35.54
C PRO A 749 0.69 -24.21 34.21
N VAL A 750 1.53 -24.40 33.18
CA VAL A 750 1.16 -24.94 31.87
C VAL A 750 1.99 -26.19 31.58
N ARG A 751 1.39 -27.17 30.90
CA ARG A 751 2.09 -28.38 30.45
C ARG A 751 1.92 -28.56 28.95
N ILE A 752 2.99 -28.97 28.28
CA ILE A 752 2.93 -29.27 26.85
C ILE A 752 1.98 -30.45 26.60
N CYS A 753 1.09 -30.34 25.63
CA CYS A 753 0.25 -31.46 25.23
C CYS A 753 1.08 -32.40 24.38
N THR A 754 1.06 -33.70 24.67
CA THR A 754 1.74 -34.72 23.87
C THR A 754 0.74 -35.73 23.32
N ASP A 755 1.02 -36.27 22.14
CA ASP A 755 0.27 -37.37 21.56
C ASP A 755 0.65 -38.73 22.19
N ALA A 756 0.09 -39.82 21.69
CA ALA A 756 0.37 -41.18 22.17
C ALA A 756 1.82 -41.63 21.94
N ALA A 757 2.56 -40.98 21.05
CA ALA A 757 3.98 -41.23 20.79
C ALA A 757 4.91 -40.36 21.67
N GLY A 758 4.35 -39.46 22.48
CA GLY A 758 5.09 -38.53 23.32
C GLY A 758 5.56 -37.26 22.60
N GLU A 759 5.10 -37.03 21.37
CA GLU A 759 5.46 -35.84 20.59
C GLU A 759 4.49 -34.68 20.87
N PRO A 760 4.94 -33.41 20.85
CA PRO A 760 4.07 -32.27 21.08
C PRO A 760 2.90 -32.22 20.10
N VAL A 761 1.68 -32.08 20.61
CA VAL A 761 0.47 -31.87 19.81
C VAL A 761 0.58 -30.53 19.11
N LYS A 762 0.51 -30.57 17.78
CA LYS A 762 0.48 -29.41 16.90
C LYS A 762 -0.79 -29.41 16.08
N ILE A 763 -1.38 -28.24 15.93
CA ILE A 763 -2.46 -27.99 14.99
C ILE A 763 -1.95 -27.11 13.86
N SER A 764 -2.56 -27.21 12.69
CA SER A 764 -2.28 -26.36 11.54
C SER A 764 -3.53 -25.57 11.14
N VAL A 765 -3.39 -24.27 10.96
CA VAL A 765 -4.44 -23.39 10.45
C VAL A 765 -4.03 -22.89 9.09
N ASN A 766 -4.86 -23.15 8.08
CA ASN A 766 -4.64 -22.63 6.73
C ASN A 766 -5.17 -21.20 6.66
N LEU A 767 -4.25 -20.25 6.47
CA LEU A 767 -4.55 -18.86 6.16
C LEU A 767 -4.27 -18.61 4.67
N PRO A 768 -4.84 -17.56 4.06
CA PRO A 768 -4.52 -17.21 2.68
C PRO A 768 -3.00 -17.08 2.48
N GLY A 769 -2.40 -17.95 1.67
CA GLY A 769 -0.98 -17.92 1.33
C GLY A 769 -0.01 -18.57 2.33
N ARG A 770 -0.45 -19.06 3.50
CA ARG A 770 0.43 -19.71 4.49
C ARG A 770 -0.30 -20.67 5.44
N THR A 771 0.42 -21.66 5.94
CA THR A 771 -0.06 -22.55 7.00
C THR A 771 0.63 -22.19 8.31
N VAL A 772 -0.14 -21.82 9.33
CA VAL A 772 0.36 -21.53 10.67
C VAL A 772 0.23 -22.77 11.52
N TYR A 773 1.34 -23.19 12.12
CA TYR A 773 1.37 -24.26 13.10
C TYR A 773 1.26 -23.67 14.50
N ALA A 774 0.43 -24.25 15.36
CA ALA A 774 0.40 -23.87 16.76
C ALA A 774 0.56 -25.12 17.61
N ARG A 775 1.46 -25.07 18.59
CA ARG A 775 1.63 -26.10 19.61
C ARG A 775 0.63 -25.86 20.73
N ALA A 776 0.00 -26.93 21.21
CA ALA A 776 -0.95 -26.86 22.31
C ALA A 776 -0.27 -27.06 23.68
N TRP A 777 -0.61 -26.18 24.61
CA TRP A 777 -0.31 -26.27 26.03
C TRP A 777 -1.60 -26.45 26.81
N LYS A 778 -1.58 -27.25 27.87
CA LYS A 778 -2.72 -27.53 28.74
C LYS A 778 -2.54 -26.86 30.08
N ILE A 779 -3.63 -26.30 30.59
CA ILE A 779 -3.78 -25.86 31.97
C ILE A 779 -5.10 -26.38 32.55
N ASN A 780 -5.08 -26.79 33.81
CA ASN A 780 -6.28 -27.18 34.54
C ASN A 780 -6.79 -25.95 35.32
N VAL A 781 -8.03 -25.56 35.04
CA VAL A 781 -8.75 -24.53 35.78
C VAL A 781 -9.86 -25.24 36.57
N GLY A 782 -9.48 -25.79 37.73
CA GLY A 782 -10.34 -26.65 38.52
C GLY A 782 -10.70 -27.92 37.74
N ARG A 783 -11.99 -28.11 37.43
CA ARG A 783 -12.51 -29.22 36.62
C ARG A 783 -12.47 -28.94 35.11
N THR A 784 -12.31 -27.69 34.71
CA THR A 784 -12.28 -27.25 33.31
C THR A 784 -10.86 -27.36 32.75
N THR A 785 -10.73 -27.84 31.51
CA THR A 785 -9.43 -27.83 30.81
C THR A 785 -9.36 -26.66 29.85
N LEU A 786 -8.27 -25.89 29.92
CA LEU A 786 -7.96 -24.82 28.97
C LEU A 786 -6.72 -25.20 28.15
N TYR A 787 -6.86 -25.14 26.83
CA TYR A 787 -5.76 -25.31 25.88
C TYR A 787 -5.30 -23.94 25.37
N LEU A 788 -4.02 -23.66 25.52
CA LEU A 788 -3.40 -22.43 25.04
C LEU A 788 -2.46 -22.74 23.87
N LEU A 789 -2.64 -21.99 22.79
CA LEU A 789 -1.94 -22.19 21.53
C LEU A 789 -0.73 -21.26 21.45
N ASP A 790 0.41 -21.82 21.11
CA ASP A 790 1.69 -21.13 20.97
C ASP A 790 2.21 -21.30 19.55
N THR A 791 2.38 -20.19 18.82
CA THR A 791 2.88 -20.18 17.45
C THR A 791 4.40 -20.07 17.38
N SER A 792 5.11 -19.99 18.51
CA SER A 792 6.57 -20.00 18.59
C SER A 792 7.16 -21.40 18.36
N VAL A 793 6.87 -21.97 17.19
CA VAL A 793 7.33 -23.29 16.75
C VAL A 793 8.23 -23.17 15.52
N PRO A 794 9.29 -23.98 15.38
CA PRO A 794 10.26 -23.85 14.28
C PRO A 794 9.68 -23.89 12.86
N GLU A 795 8.52 -24.49 12.68
CA GLU A 795 7.80 -24.61 11.40
C GLU A 795 7.19 -23.30 10.92
N ASN A 796 6.98 -22.36 11.84
CA ASN A 796 6.42 -21.04 11.54
C ASN A 796 7.50 -20.05 11.09
N SER A 797 7.11 -19.10 10.25
CA SER A 797 7.97 -17.94 9.98
C SER A 797 8.15 -17.09 11.25
N LYS A 798 9.17 -16.22 11.31
CA LYS A 798 9.34 -15.32 12.47
C LYS A 798 8.08 -14.47 12.73
N GLN A 799 7.42 -14.00 11.67
CA GLN A 799 6.17 -13.26 11.75
C GLN A 799 5.02 -14.10 12.30
N ASP A 800 4.98 -15.40 11.98
CA ASP A 800 3.97 -16.31 12.51
C ASP A 800 4.23 -16.66 13.97
N MET A 801 5.50 -16.75 14.35
CA MET A 801 5.91 -16.84 15.76
C MET A 801 5.53 -15.56 16.53
N GLU A 802 5.40 -14.42 15.85
CA GLU A 802 4.98 -13.16 16.47
C GLU A 802 3.50 -13.12 16.85
N ILE A 803 2.64 -13.96 16.25
CA ILE A 803 1.20 -14.05 16.54
C ILE A 803 0.94 -14.25 18.05
N THR A 804 1.79 -15.03 18.73
CA THR A 804 1.73 -15.24 20.17
C THR A 804 2.95 -14.69 20.91
N SER A 805 3.70 -13.75 20.29
CA SER A 805 4.88 -13.16 20.94
C SER A 805 4.53 -12.19 22.06
N ARG A 806 3.43 -11.44 21.96
CA ARG A 806 3.07 -10.42 22.93
C ARG A 806 1.56 -10.31 23.10
N LEU A 807 1.16 -10.18 24.36
CA LEU A 807 -0.17 -9.75 24.74
C LEU A 807 -0.29 -8.23 24.57
N TYR A 808 -0.86 -7.82 23.43
CA TYR A 808 -1.05 -6.44 22.95
C TYR A 808 0.22 -5.62 22.66
#